data_AF-A0A812R065-F1
#
_entry.id   AF-A0A812R065-F1
#
_cell.length_a   1.000
_cell.length_b   1.000
_cell.length_c   1.000
_cell.angle_alpha   90.00
_cell.angle_beta   90.00
_cell.angle_gamma   90.00
#
_symmetry.space_group_name_H-M   'P 1'
#
loop_
_entity.id
_entity.type
_entity.pdbx_description
1 polymer ?
#
loop_
_entity_poly.entity_id
_entity_poly.type
_entity_poly.pdbx_seq_one_letter_code
_entity_poly.pdbx_strand_id
1 'polypeptide(L)'
;MAMAYQHVYVASVAIGANYKQCVEAFAEAEKYDGPALLMCYAPCIEHRFFKTGLSAMSLDQRDAVECGYWPLYRFNPHLAKIGDNPFILDSKKVTGDVMKFLNRQNRYAQLVRSSPAVAEKLQGELQTYLKQRHASLKAKACELSQDVAALKDGLKQANSVAEPVLIAFGSDTGVTEQVAKKFAGLCAERGVQVRRTCDLDEVSDMEELKSAALGATMVVMCSTCGHGDFPQNAGLFWSSLSASTLAPKELDCVRFCVFGMGDRSYADSFCEAAKKIEERFVQLGATRILDMGIGDDRDEDKWETGFTAWLPKFWAAIKAPEPVDDGRPKAPLFEVKYHENAAAVTAPMVPPGAQLLTVTENRRLTPNEYERDIRHLALSLQGVDFPFDLGDAVALYPENLPQDVDEALKFLDLDGDKVISVKCIGDVSERHRRCFDQRVTIRQVLTNMIDLFGRPSRSFVTELARFANNADAQALRKLGSPAGNTAWTALVDECPSFFDIMKKYPSAKMPLEQLISVLPMIKPRIYSIASDARYSPKAVEFTIVINQWKSKATGAVKTGTCTKFIQHMPVGSKVPCAVVCGTFQFPKDDVTPMVMVGLGTGIAPIRSFMQDKLYKKSRGIKTGPMVVFYGCRHEKEELLYKEEWKMYEKEGILTALVGAFQFD
;
A
#
# COMPACT_ATOMS: atom_id res chain seq x y z
N MET A 1 -34.96 -20.62 4.28
CA MET A 1 -35.66 -21.67 3.53
C MET A 1 -34.69 -22.48 2.67
N ALA A 2 -33.95 -21.91 1.72
CA ALA A 2 -33.03 -22.66 0.84
C ALA A 2 -31.94 -23.47 1.58
N MET A 3 -31.25 -22.86 2.56
CA MET A 3 -30.23 -23.56 3.38
C MET A 3 -30.79 -24.74 4.18
N ALA A 4 -32.09 -24.76 4.49
CA ALA A 4 -32.72 -25.85 5.24
C ALA A 4 -32.89 -27.13 4.41
N TYR A 5 -32.81 -27.03 3.09
CA TYR A 5 -32.97 -28.18 2.21
C TYR A 5 -31.70 -29.06 2.12
N GLN A 6 -30.57 -28.68 2.74
CA GLN A 6 -29.33 -29.50 2.87
C GLN A 6 -28.70 -30.05 1.58
N HIS A 7 -29.28 -29.82 0.39
CA HIS A 7 -28.73 -30.24 -0.90
C HIS A 7 -28.50 -29.06 -1.86
N VAL A 8 -28.77 -27.83 -1.41
CA VAL A 8 -28.65 -26.60 -2.20
C VAL A 8 -27.43 -25.82 -1.73
N TYR A 9 -26.51 -25.50 -2.64
CA TYR A 9 -25.46 -24.52 -2.37
C TYR A 9 -26.09 -23.13 -2.31
N VAL A 10 -25.81 -22.36 -1.26
CA VAL A 10 -26.38 -21.01 -1.11
C VAL A 10 -25.27 -20.02 -0.81
N ALA A 11 -25.20 -18.94 -1.58
CA ALA A 11 -24.27 -17.85 -1.31
C ALA A 11 -24.98 -16.49 -1.32
N SER A 12 -24.61 -15.64 -0.39
CA SER A 12 -24.97 -14.22 -0.35
C SER A 12 -23.75 -13.41 -0.75
N VAL A 13 -23.85 -12.66 -1.85
CA VAL A 13 -22.72 -11.97 -2.47
C VAL A 13 -23.04 -10.51 -2.73
N ALA A 14 -22.02 -9.66 -2.71
CA ALA A 14 -22.09 -8.26 -3.14
C ALA A 14 -20.75 -7.84 -3.74
N ILE A 15 -20.70 -7.69 -5.06
CA ILE A 15 -19.45 -7.51 -5.82
C ILE A 15 -18.67 -6.26 -5.40
N GLY A 16 -19.37 -5.17 -5.09
CA GLY A 16 -18.79 -3.91 -4.63
C GLY A 16 -18.32 -3.93 -3.18
N ALA A 17 -18.76 -4.90 -2.38
CA ALA A 17 -18.32 -5.06 -1.00
C ALA A 17 -17.13 -6.03 -0.88
N ASN A 18 -17.20 -7.16 -1.58
CA ASN A 18 -16.13 -8.16 -1.56
C ASN A 18 -16.09 -8.93 -2.89
N TYR A 19 -15.31 -8.40 -3.84
CA TYR A 19 -15.13 -9.00 -5.16
C TYR A 19 -14.58 -10.43 -5.07
N LYS A 20 -13.60 -10.67 -4.18
CA LYS A 20 -12.97 -11.98 -4.00
C LYS A 20 -13.99 -13.02 -3.55
N GLN A 21 -14.79 -12.70 -2.55
CA GLN A 21 -15.86 -13.58 -2.05
C GLN A 21 -16.90 -13.88 -3.12
N CYS A 22 -17.26 -12.87 -3.93
CA CYS A 22 -18.18 -13.06 -5.05
C CYS A 22 -17.62 -14.08 -6.05
N VAL A 23 -16.39 -13.90 -6.54
CA VAL A 23 -15.76 -14.84 -7.49
C VAL A 23 -15.64 -16.25 -6.89
N GLU A 24 -15.24 -16.35 -5.63
CA GLU A 24 -15.12 -17.63 -4.93
C GLU A 24 -16.47 -18.36 -4.81
N ALA A 25 -17.53 -17.62 -4.46
CA ALA A 25 -18.89 -18.17 -4.39
C ALA A 25 -19.41 -18.65 -5.76
N PHE A 26 -19.12 -17.94 -6.84
CA PHE A 26 -19.48 -18.36 -8.19
C PHE A 26 -18.70 -19.59 -8.63
N ALA A 27 -17.40 -19.66 -8.36
CA ALA A 27 -16.57 -20.82 -8.68
C ALA A 27 -16.97 -22.07 -7.88
N GLU A 28 -17.34 -21.91 -6.61
CA GLU A 28 -17.89 -23.00 -5.80
C GLU A 28 -19.25 -23.47 -6.32
N ALA A 29 -20.15 -22.52 -6.65
CA ALA A 29 -21.46 -22.84 -7.21
C ALA A 29 -21.36 -23.58 -8.54
N GLU A 30 -20.43 -23.22 -9.42
CA GLU A 30 -20.18 -23.89 -10.70
C GLU A 30 -19.65 -25.32 -10.52
N LYS A 31 -18.79 -25.53 -9.51
CA LYS A 31 -18.24 -26.85 -9.18
C LYS A 31 -19.20 -27.73 -8.37
N TYR A 32 -20.26 -27.16 -7.82
CA TYR A 32 -21.18 -27.86 -6.94
C TYR A 32 -22.10 -28.77 -7.75
N ASP A 33 -22.02 -30.08 -7.49
CA ASP A 33 -22.86 -31.10 -8.13
C ASP A 33 -24.27 -31.11 -7.50
N GLY A 34 -25.07 -30.10 -7.87
CA GLY A 34 -26.43 -29.90 -7.37
C GLY A 34 -26.98 -28.50 -7.64
N PRO A 35 -28.21 -28.19 -7.19
CA PRO A 35 -28.78 -26.85 -7.33
C PRO A 35 -27.98 -25.82 -6.52
N ALA A 36 -27.65 -24.69 -7.14
CA ALA A 36 -26.97 -23.56 -6.50
C ALA A 36 -27.83 -22.29 -6.57
N LEU A 37 -27.90 -21.55 -5.47
CA LEU A 37 -28.61 -20.28 -5.34
C LEU A 37 -27.65 -19.18 -4.91
N LEU A 38 -27.39 -18.23 -5.80
CA LEU A 38 -26.61 -17.02 -5.52
C LEU A 38 -27.55 -15.83 -5.34
N MET A 39 -27.51 -15.21 -4.16
CA MET A 39 -28.24 -13.98 -3.86
C MET A 39 -27.28 -12.80 -3.99
N CYS A 40 -27.45 -12.02 -5.06
CA CYS A 40 -26.61 -10.87 -5.35
C CYS A 40 -27.27 -9.57 -4.87
N TYR A 41 -26.58 -8.81 -4.02
CA TYR A 41 -27.04 -7.48 -3.65
C TYR A 41 -26.77 -6.47 -4.76
N ALA A 42 -27.84 -5.79 -5.22
CA ALA A 42 -27.75 -4.72 -6.18
C ALA A 42 -28.60 -3.52 -5.68
N PRO A 43 -28.01 -2.32 -5.51
CA PRO A 43 -28.78 -1.13 -5.16
C PRO A 43 -29.68 -0.72 -6.34
N CYS A 44 -30.98 -0.47 -6.07
CA CYS A 44 -31.97 -0.14 -7.10
C CYS A 44 -31.91 1.34 -7.49
N ILE A 45 -31.74 1.63 -8.79
CA ILE A 45 -31.64 2.99 -9.33
C ILE A 45 -32.87 3.86 -8.96
N GLU A 46 -34.07 3.26 -8.87
CA GLU A 46 -35.32 3.94 -8.47
C GLU A 46 -35.32 4.42 -7.02
N HIS A 47 -34.43 3.91 -6.16
CA HIS A 47 -34.30 4.39 -4.78
C HIS A 47 -33.56 5.74 -4.67
N ARG A 48 -33.13 6.30 -5.83
CA ARG A 48 -32.56 7.65 -6.01
C ARG A 48 -31.51 8.00 -4.95
N PHE A 49 -30.41 7.25 -4.94
CA PHE A 49 -29.25 7.54 -4.10
C PHE A 49 -28.65 8.91 -4.46
N PHE A 50 -28.21 9.68 -3.45
CA PHE A 50 -27.74 11.06 -3.60
C PHE A 50 -26.44 11.24 -4.42
N LYS A 51 -25.85 10.18 -4.96
CA LYS A 51 -24.68 10.21 -5.84
C LYS A 51 -24.94 9.34 -7.08
N THR A 52 -24.94 9.94 -8.26
CA THR A 52 -25.12 9.26 -9.54
C THR A 52 -23.79 8.66 -10.02
N GLY A 53 -23.71 7.34 -10.19
CA GLY A 53 -22.55 6.65 -10.80
C GLY A 53 -22.37 5.19 -10.37
N LEU A 54 -21.74 4.36 -11.21
CA LEU A 54 -21.43 2.95 -10.93
C LEU A 54 -20.50 2.78 -9.71
N SER A 55 -19.54 3.69 -9.51
CA SER A 55 -18.65 3.73 -8.35
C SER A 55 -19.41 3.95 -7.03
N ALA A 56 -20.47 4.76 -7.06
CA ALA A 56 -21.34 4.98 -5.90
C ALA A 56 -22.16 3.72 -5.55
N MET A 57 -22.53 2.90 -6.54
CA MET A 57 -23.21 1.63 -6.29
C MET A 57 -22.31 0.64 -5.54
N SER A 58 -21.02 0.58 -5.87
CA SER A 58 -20.07 -0.29 -5.16
C SER A 58 -19.89 0.14 -3.70
N LEU A 59 -19.80 1.44 -3.43
CA LEU A 59 -19.77 1.98 -2.07
C LEU A 59 -21.06 1.66 -1.29
N ASP A 60 -22.22 1.71 -1.95
CA ASP A 60 -23.49 1.38 -1.31
C ASP A 60 -23.60 -0.12 -0.98
N GLN A 61 -23.09 -0.98 -1.86
CA GLN A 61 -22.95 -2.41 -1.57
C GLN A 61 -22.01 -2.66 -0.39
N ARG A 62 -20.87 -1.96 -0.34
CA ARG A 62 -19.93 -2.05 0.79
C ARG A 62 -20.58 -1.62 2.09
N ASP A 63 -21.20 -0.44 2.14
CA ASP A 63 -21.84 0.10 3.34
C ASP A 63 -23.00 -0.80 3.81
N ALA A 64 -23.77 -1.40 2.90
CA ALA A 64 -24.81 -2.38 3.22
C ALA A 64 -24.25 -3.64 3.90
N VAL A 65 -23.09 -4.12 3.45
CA VAL A 65 -22.40 -5.26 4.07
C VAL A 65 -21.79 -4.86 5.42
N GLU A 66 -21.10 -3.73 5.47
CA GLU A 66 -20.43 -3.23 6.68
C GLU A 66 -21.42 -2.97 7.82
N CYS A 67 -22.59 -2.39 7.55
CA CYS A 67 -23.61 -2.17 8.59
C CYS A 67 -24.43 -3.43 8.94
N GLY A 68 -24.15 -4.57 8.31
CA GLY A 68 -24.83 -5.85 8.55
C GLY A 68 -26.20 -5.95 7.88
N TYR A 69 -26.62 -4.95 7.11
CA TYR A 69 -27.89 -4.99 6.35
C TYR A 69 -27.90 -6.12 5.31
N TRP A 70 -26.75 -6.39 4.69
CA TRP A 70 -26.55 -7.49 3.74
C TRP A 70 -25.34 -8.36 4.13
N PRO A 71 -25.50 -9.41 4.95
CA PRO A 71 -24.37 -10.26 5.31
C PRO A 71 -23.90 -11.12 4.12
N LEU A 72 -22.58 -11.27 3.99
CA LEU A 72 -21.94 -12.15 3.01
C LEU A 72 -21.63 -13.50 3.67
N TYR A 73 -22.08 -14.58 3.04
CA TYR A 73 -21.86 -15.94 3.53
C TYR A 73 -21.98 -16.93 2.39
N ARG A 74 -21.41 -18.11 2.60
CA ARG A 74 -21.52 -19.28 1.73
C ARG A 74 -21.96 -20.47 2.56
N PHE A 75 -22.85 -21.26 2.00
CA PHE A 75 -23.33 -22.50 2.58
C PHE A 75 -23.10 -23.61 1.56
N ASN A 76 -22.19 -24.51 1.90
CA ASN A 76 -21.84 -25.66 1.07
C ASN A 76 -22.11 -26.96 1.85
N PRO A 77 -23.20 -27.68 1.52
CA PRO A 77 -23.54 -28.93 2.18
C PRO A 77 -22.48 -30.03 2.07
N HIS A 78 -21.61 -29.99 1.05
CA HIS A 78 -20.55 -30.99 0.89
C HIS A 78 -19.49 -30.91 1.98
N LEU A 79 -19.28 -29.74 2.60
CA LEU A 79 -18.35 -29.59 3.70
C LEU A 79 -18.76 -30.44 4.91
N ALA A 80 -20.07 -30.56 5.17
CA ALA A 80 -20.58 -31.44 6.22
C ALA A 80 -20.24 -32.92 5.98
N LYS A 81 -20.15 -33.36 4.70
CA LYS A 81 -19.78 -34.73 4.36
C LYS A 81 -18.30 -35.05 4.64
N ILE A 82 -17.44 -34.02 4.69
CA ILE A 82 -16.01 -34.15 4.97
C ILE A 82 -15.64 -33.70 6.40
N GLY A 83 -16.63 -33.46 7.25
CA GLY A 83 -16.44 -33.09 8.67
C GLY A 83 -16.15 -31.61 8.92
N ASP A 84 -16.28 -30.75 7.92
CA ASP A 84 -16.14 -29.30 8.04
C ASP A 84 -17.50 -28.62 8.24
N ASN A 85 -17.49 -27.39 8.77
CA ASN A 85 -18.72 -26.62 8.92
C ASN A 85 -19.28 -26.22 7.54
N PRO A 86 -20.52 -26.62 7.20
CA PRO A 86 -21.14 -26.25 5.93
C PRO A 86 -21.44 -24.76 5.80
N PHE A 87 -21.46 -24.00 6.90
CA PHE A 87 -21.75 -22.57 6.88
C PHE A 87 -20.48 -21.73 7.11
N ILE A 88 -20.16 -20.90 6.12
CA ILE A 88 -19.02 -19.98 6.13
C ILE A 88 -19.56 -18.55 6.14
N LEU A 89 -19.28 -17.80 7.20
CA LEU A 89 -19.59 -16.38 7.27
C LEU A 89 -18.40 -15.55 6.74
N ASP A 90 -18.57 -14.93 5.57
CA ASP A 90 -17.53 -14.12 4.93
C ASP A 90 -17.51 -12.68 5.46
N SER A 91 -18.68 -12.09 5.73
CA SER A 91 -18.79 -10.80 6.42
C SER A 91 -18.67 -11.01 7.93
N LYS A 92 -17.47 -11.25 8.44
CA LYS A 92 -17.24 -11.66 9.84
C LYS A 92 -17.57 -10.57 10.88
N LYS A 93 -17.48 -9.29 10.49
CA LYS A 93 -17.66 -8.12 11.37
C LYS A 93 -18.75 -7.19 10.80
N VAL A 94 -19.48 -6.52 11.70
CA VAL A 94 -20.39 -5.41 11.38
C VAL A 94 -19.72 -4.13 11.86
N THR A 95 -19.16 -3.36 10.93
CA THR A 95 -18.31 -2.17 11.18
C THR A 95 -19.00 -0.86 10.77
N GLY A 96 -20.08 -0.93 10.01
CA GLY A 96 -20.77 0.23 9.43
C GLY A 96 -21.94 0.72 10.27
N ASP A 97 -22.31 1.99 10.06
CA ASP A 97 -23.48 2.61 10.66
C ASP A 97 -24.72 2.42 9.78
N VAL A 98 -25.71 1.68 10.28
CA VAL A 98 -26.98 1.44 9.59
C VAL A 98 -27.72 2.75 9.31
N MET A 99 -27.60 3.76 10.17
CA MET A 99 -28.29 5.05 10.00
C MET A 99 -27.70 5.83 8.84
N LYS A 100 -26.36 5.86 8.75
CA LYS A 100 -25.64 6.42 7.61
C LYS A 100 -26.03 5.75 6.30
N PHE A 101 -26.22 4.44 6.31
CA PHE A 101 -26.66 3.67 5.14
C PHE A 101 -28.12 3.99 4.75
N LEU A 102 -29.04 4.04 5.72
CA LEU A 102 -30.47 4.31 5.47
C LEU A 102 -30.72 5.76 5.00
N ASN A 103 -30.03 6.74 5.59
CA ASN A 103 -30.22 8.16 5.26
C ASN A 103 -29.85 8.52 3.81
N ARG A 104 -29.13 7.64 3.11
CA ARG A 104 -28.81 7.81 1.68
C ARG A 104 -29.94 7.41 0.74
N GLN A 105 -30.97 6.72 1.24
CA GLN A 105 -32.11 6.29 0.44
C GLN A 105 -33.30 7.22 0.68
N ASN A 106 -33.85 7.77 -0.41
CA ASN A 106 -34.95 8.73 -0.32
C ASN A 106 -36.19 8.18 0.41
N ARG A 107 -36.48 6.88 0.29
CA ARG A 107 -37.63 6.25 0.97
C ARG A 107 -37.54 6.34 2.51
N TYR A 108 -36.35 6.21 3.07
CA TYR A 108 -36.16 6.30 4.52
C TYR A 108 -36.06 7.76 4.98
N ALA A 109 -35.43 8.61 4.16
CA ALA A 109 -35.42 10.06 4.40
C ALA A 109 -36.84 10.67 4.37
N GLN A 110 -37.73 10.17 3.51
CA GLN A 110 -39.14 10.57 3.49
C GLN A 110 -39.87 10.18 4.78
N LEU A 111 -39.66 8.96 5.29
CA LEU A 111 -40.24 8.51 6.56
C LEU A 111 -39.75 9.37 7.74
N VAL A 112 -38.46 9.70 7.78
CA VAL A 112 -37.88 10.60 8.79
C VAL A 112 -38.54 11.99 8.74
N ARG A 113 -38.88 12.49 7.55
CA ARG A 113 -39.54 13.79 7.38
C ARG A 113 -41.04 13.74 7.70
N SER A 114 -41.75 12.69 7.31
CA SER A 114 -43.21 12.60 7.47
C SER A 114 -43.63 12.11 8.85
N SER A 115 -42.81 11.28 9.51
CA SER A 115 -43.14 10.67 10.81
C SER A 115 -41.86 10.36 11.62
N PRO A 116 -41.19 11.38 12.18
CA PRO A 116 -39.89 11.23 12.84
C PRO A 116 -39.86 10.19 13.98
N ALA A 117 -40.88 10.19 14.84
CA ALA A 117 -40.96 9.26 15.98
C ALA A 117 -41.12 7.79 15.54
N VAL A 118 -41.83 7.55 14.43
CA VAL A 118 -41.97 6.21 13.86
C VAL A 118 -40.66 5.77 13.20
N ALA A 119 -39.97 6.70 12.52
CA ALA A 119 -38.67 6.45 11.91
C ALA A 119 -37.63 6.03 12.95
N GLU A 120 -37.51 6.78 14.05
CA GLU A 120 -36.57 6.51 15.14
C GLU A 120 -36.82 5.14 15.77
N LYS A 121 -38.08 4.81 16.07
CA LYS A 121 -38.47 3.49 16.60
C LYS A 121 -38.06 2.35 15.65
N LEU A 122 -38.45 2.43 14.37
CA LEU A 122 -38.17 1.39 13.39
C LEU A 122 -36.67 1.25 13.10
N GLN A 123 -35.92 2.35 13.14
CA GLN A 123 -34.46 2.35 12.98
C GLN A 123 -33.76 1.65 14.15
N GLY A 124 -34.20 1.90 15.40
CA GLY A 124 -33.69 1.20 16.59
C GLY A 124 -34.02 -0.29 16.59
N GLU A 125 -35.24 -0.66 16.19
CA GLU A 125 -35.65 -2.06 16.02
C GLU A 125 -34.82 -2.76 14.94
N LEU A 126 -34.58 -2.10 13.80
CA LEU A 126 -33.75 -2.63 12.73
C LEU A 126 -32.30 -2.84 13.18
N GLN A 127 -31.69 -1.87 13.88
CA GLN A 127 -30.32 -2.00 14.38
C GLN A 127 -30.20 -3.19 15.35
N THR A 128 -31.20 -3.38 16.21
CA THR A 128 -31.27 -4.52 17.14
C THR A 128 -31.39 -5.84 16.37
N TYR A 129 -32.28 -5.90 15.38
CA TYR A 129 -32.47 -7.06 14.52
C TYR A 129 -31.20 -7.43 13.74
N LEU A 130 -30.49 -6.46 13.16
CA LEU A 130 -29.24 -6.73 12.42
C LEU A 130 -28.15 -7.30 13.34
N LYS A 131 -28.01 -6.77 14.56
CA LYS A 131 -27.07 -7.30 15.57
C LYS A 131 -27.41 -8.75 15.95
N GLN A 132 -28.69 -9.02 16.23
CA GLN A 132 -29.14 -10.38 16.58
C GLN A 132 -28.97 -11.36 15.43
N ARG A 133 -29.31 -10.94 14.20
CA ARG A 133 -29.12 -11.75 13.00
C ARG A 133 -27.65 -12.07 12.77
N HIS A 134 -26.76 -11.08 12.90
CA HIS A 134 -25.32 -11.28 12.76
C HIS A 134 -24.77 -12.25 13.82
N ALA A 135 -25.17 -12.11 15.08
CA ALA A 135 -24.80 -13.03 16.15
C ALA A 135 -25.24 -14.47 15.84
N SER A 136 -26.46 -14.66 15.31
CA SER A 136 -26.96 -15.97 14.89
C SER A 136 -26.15 -16.58 13.74
N LEU A 137 -25.77 -15.78 12.73
CA LEU A 137 -24.92 -16.25 11.63
C LEU A 137 -23.50 -16.60 12.11
N LYS A 138 -22.96 -15.82 13.06
CA LYS A 138 -21.66 -16.10 13.67
C LYS A 138 -21.67 -17.40 14.48
N ALA A 139 -22.73 -17.64 15.25
CA ALA A 139 -22.91 -18.89 15.98
C ALA A 139 -22.92 -20.11 15.03
N LYS A 140 -23.67 -20.03 13.92
CA LYS A 140 -23.69 -21.09 12.90
C LYS A 140 -22.33 -21.34 12.27
N ALA A 141 -21.50 -20.32 12.06
CA ALA A 141 -20.15 -20.47 11.54
C ALA A 141 -19.18 -21.14 12.54
N CYS A 142 -19.52 -21.18 13.84
CA CYS A 142 -18.70 -21.77 14.90
C CYS A 142 -19.18 -23.17 15.35
N GLU A 143 -20.35 -23.64 14.91
CA GLU A 143 -21.04 -24.83 15.45
C GLU A 143 -20.38 -26.21 15.15
N LEU A 144 -19.28 -26.31 14.41
CA LEU A 144 -18.56 -27.58 14.17
C LEU A 144 -17.08 -27.59 14.57
N SER A 145 -16.59 -26.54 15.24
CA SER A 145 -15.16 -26.41 15.59
C SER A 145 -14.72 -27.17 16.84
N GLN A 146 -15.63 -27.80 17.59
CA GLN A 146 -15.29 -28.41 18.88
C GLN A 146 -14.64 -29.80 18.76
N ASP A 147 -14.91 -30.57 17.69
CA ASP A 147 -14.37 -31.93 17.54
C ASP A 147 -13.12 -32.03 16.64
N VAL A 148 -12.85 -31.03 15.79
CA VAL A 148 -11.67 -30.99 14.90
C VAL A 148 -10.42 -30.44 15.60
N ALA A 149 -10.60 -29.70 16.71
CA ALA A 149 -9.49 -29.20 17.53
C ALA A 149 -8.67 -30.35 18.15
N ALA A 150 -9.34 -31.42 18.59
CA ALA A 150 -8.68 -32.60 19.18
C ALA A 150 -7.89 -33.45 18.17
N LEU A 151 -8.24 -33.40 16.87
CA LEU A 151 -7.57 -34.17 15.81
C LEU A 151 -6.40 -33.43 15.16
N LYS A 152 -6.36 -32.09 15.22
CA LYS A 152 -5.22 -31.28 14.72
C LYS A 152 -4.05 -31.19 15.70
N ASP A 153 -4.31 -31.33 17.00
CA ASP A 153 -3.26 -31.38 18.02
C ASP A 153 -2.38 -32.65 17.94
N GLY A 154 -2.88 -33.72 17.29
CA GLY A 154 -2.17 -35.00 17.17
C GLY A 154 -1.09 -35.09 16.08
N LEU A 155 -0.97 -34.10 15.17
CA LEU A 155 -0.11 -34.23 13.98
C LEU A 155 0.93 -33.12 13.76
N LYS A 156 1.18 -32.25 14.75
CA LYS A 156 2.24 -31.22 14.68
C LYS A 156 3.03 -31.04 15.98
N GLN A 157 3.47 -32.14 16.59
CA GLN A 157 4.64 -32.08 17.47
C GLN A 157 5.92 -32.21 16.63
N ALA A 158 6.37 -31.08 16.09
CA ALA A 158 7.77 -30.87 15.82
C ALA A 158 8.29 -29.93 16.92
N ASN A 159 9.22 -30.43 17.74
CA ASN A 159 9.84 -29.70 18.85
C ASN A 159 10.41 -28.34 18.40
N SER A 160 9.70 -27.23 18.62
CA SER A 160 10.28 -25.88 18.58
C SER A 160 10.62 -25.43 20.00
N VAL A 161 11.89 -25.13 20.25
CA VAL A 161 12.43 -24.73 21.57
C VAL A 161 12.10 -23.26 21.91
N ALA A 162 11.67 -22.45 20.93
CA ALA A 162 11.41 -21.01 21.08
C ALA A 162 9.90 -20.67 21.10
N GLU A 163 9.55 -19.59 21.83
CA GLU A 163 8.17 -19.07 21.90
C GLU A 163 7.65 -18.68 20.49
N PRO A 164 6.39 -18.99 20.13
CA PRO A 164 5.82 -18.57 18.86
C PRO A 164 5.69 -17.05 18.77
N VAL A 165 5.65 -16.52 17.55
CA VAL A 165 5.57 -15.09 17.27
C VAL A 165 4.30 -14.74 16.50
N LEU A 166 3.59 -13.70 16.94
CA LEU A 166 2.51 -13.02 16.20
C LEU A 166 3.06 -11.72 15.64
N ILE A 167 2.95 -11.49 14.33
CA ILE A 167 3.45 -10.26 13.68
C ILE A 167 2.24 -9.43 13.24
N ALA A 168 2.10 -8.22 13.77
CA ALA A 168 1.07 -7.27 13.38
C ALA A 168 1.71 -6.02 12.77
N PHE A 169 1.24 -5.55 11.61
CA PHE A 169 1.85 -4.40 10.95
C PHE A 169 0.87 -3.30 10.53
N GLY A 170 1.34 -2.05 10.58
CA GLY A 170 0.68 -0.87 10.00
C GLY A 170 1.56 -0.28 8.90
N SER A 171 1.04 -0.19 7.67
CA SER A 171 1.79 0.29 6.50
C SER A 171 0.92 1.08 5.55
N ASP A 172 1.42 2.22 5.10
CA ASP A 172 0.73 3.09 4.13
C ASP A 172 1.21 2.84 2.70
N THR A 173 2.54 2.72 2.51
CA THR A 173 3.17 2.48 1.21
C THR A 173 3.70 1.05 1.04
N GLY A 174 3.35 0.14 1.95
CA GLY A 174 3.71 -1.28 1.92
C GLY A 174 5.16 -1.59 2.32
N VAL A 175 5.95 -0.59 2.77
CA VAL A 175 7.32 -0.84 3.25
C VAL A 175 7.30 -1.65 4.54
N THR A 176 6.54 -1.23 5.56
CA THR A 176 6.40 -1.95 6.83
C THR A 176 5.86 -3.37 6.65
N GLU A 177 4.91 -3.57 5.72
CA GLU A 177 4.43 -4.90 5.36
C GLU A 177 5.58 -5.79 4.84
N GLN A 178 6.44 -5.25 3.97
CA GLN A 178 7.62 -5.96 3.47
C GLN A 178 8.59 -6.30 4.61
N VAL A 179 8.79 -5.38 5.56
CA VAL A 179 9.61 -5.65 6.75
C VAL A 179 9.01 -6.76 7.61
N ALA A 180 7.69 -6.75 7.83
CA ALA A 180 6.98 -7.78 8.60
C ALA A 180 7.11 -9.17 7.94
N LYS A 181 6.98 -9.25 6.61
CA LYS A 181 7.18 -10.49 5.85
C LYS A 181 8.63 -10.96 5.86
N LYS A 182 9.59 -10.03 5.71
CA LYS A 182 11.03 -10.32 5.86
C LYS A 182 11.33 -10.88 7.24
N PHE A 183 10.75 -10.29 8.29
CA PHE A 183 10.90 -10.74 9.66
C PHE A 183 10.29 -12.13 9.88
N ALA A 184 9.12 -12.42 9.29
CA ALA A 184 8.54 -13.77 9.32
C ALA A 184 9.47 -14.82 8.70
N GLY A 185 10.13 -14.49 7.58
CA GLY A 185 11.15 -15.34 6.96
C GLY A 185 12.35 -15.57 7.87
N LEU A 186 12.85 -14.52 8.54
CA LEU A 186 13.94 -14.63 9.51
C LEU A 186 13.59 -15.50 10.73
N CYS A 187 12.33 -15.46 11.19
CA CYS A 187 11.82 -16.37 12.21
C CYS A 187 11.89 -17.83 11.71
N ALA A 188 11.44 -18.10 10.49
CA ALA A 188 11.46 -19.43 9.90
C ALA A 188 12.89 -19.98 9.74
N GLU A 189 13.85 -19.15 9.34
CA GLU A 189 15.29 -19.51 9.25
C GLU A 189 15.89 -19.94 10.59
N ARG A 190 15.34 -19.43 11.70
CA ARG A 190 15.71 -19.80 13.08
C ARG A 190 14.76 -20.84 13.69
N GLY A 191 13.87 -21.45 12.90
CA GLY A 191 12.89 -22.43 13.41
C GLY A 191 11.89 -21.86 14.43
N VAL A 192 11.73 -20.53 14.48
CA VAL A 192 10.74 -19.84 15.31
C VAL A 192 9.40 -19.89 14.59
N GLN A 193 8.38 -20.44 15.25
CA GLN A 193 7.05 -20.55 14.67
C GLN A 193 6.37 -19.18 14.58
N VAL A 194 6.05 -18.72 13.37
CA VAL A 194 5.19 -17.56 13.15
C VAL A 194 3.74 -18.03 13.14
N ARG A 195 2.95 -17.64 14.14
CA ARG A 195 1.53 -18.03 14.25
C ARG A 195 0.70 -17.37 13.17
N ARG A 196 0.92 -16.06 12.97
CA ARG A 196 0.20 -15.24 12.00
C ARG A 196 1.02 -13.97 11.70
N THR A 197 0.93 -13.50 10.47
CA THR A 197 1.34 -12.17 10.04
C THR A 197 0.11 -11.47 9.50
N CYS A 198 -0.29 -10.35 10.09
CA CYS A 198 -1.54 -9.66 9.76
C CYS A 198 -1.44 -8.15 9.89
N ASP A 199 -2.40 -7.44 9.29
CA ASP A 199 -2.55 -6.01 9.45
C ASP A 199 -3.01 -5.69 10.89
N LEU A 200 -2.67 -4.51 11.41
CA LEU A 200 -3.08 -4.10 12.76
C LEU A 200 -4.61 -4.09 12.91
N ASP A 201 -5.33 -3.61 11.90
CA ASP A 201 -6.80 -3.59 11.91
C ASP A 201 -7.45 -4.97 11.93
N GLU A 202 -6.74 -6.04 11.56
CA GLU A 202 -7.26 -7.41 11.70
C GLU A 202 -7.42 -7.81 13.17
N VAL A 203 -6.58 -7.28 14.06
CA VAL A 203 -6.58 -7.54 15.51
C VAL A 203 -7.09 -6.32 16.31
N SER A 204 -7.98 -5.51 15.72
CA SER A 204 -8.55 -4.32 16.38
C SER A 204 -9.49 -4.64 17.54
N ASP A 205 -10.05 -5.85 17.59
CA ASP A 205 -10.89 -6.31 18.69
C ASP A 205 -10.03 -6.85 19.83
N MET A 206 -10.24 -6.39 21.06
CA MET A 206 -9.38 -6.74 22.19
C MET A 206 -9.43 -8.23 22.56
N GLU A 207 -10.58 -8.91 22.39
CA GLU A 207 -10.67 -10.36 22.63
C GLU A 207 -9.94 -11.13 21.53
N GLU A 208 -10.06 -10.71 20.28
CA GLU A 208 -9.29 -11.27 19.17
C GLU A 208 -7.78 -11.07 19.37
N LEU A 209 -7.36 -9.88 19.81
CA LEU A 209 -5.97 -9.56 20.11
C LEU A 209 -5.42 -10.46 21.21
N LYS A 210 -6.13 -10.56 22.35
CA LYS A 210 -5.76 -11.45 23.46
C LYS A 210 -5.65 -12.90 23.01
N SER A 211 -6.65 -13.39 22.25
CA SER A 211 -6.67 -14.75 21.74
C SER A 211 -5.50 -15.03 20.78
N ALA A 212 -5.20 -14.10 19.87
CA ALA A 212 -4.11 -14.23 18.91
C ALA A 212 -2.73 -14.20 19.59
N ALA A 213 -2.57 -13.33 20.59
CA ALA A 213 -1.33 -13.14 21.34
C ALA A 213 -1.11 -14.23 22.43
N LEU A 214 -2.14 -14.99 22.82
CA LEU A 214 -2.05 -15.94 23.92
C LEU A 214 -0.95 -16.99 23.69
N GLY A 215 0.06 -17.02 24.56
CA GLY A 215 1.19 -17.94 24.45
C GLY A 215 2.13 -17.66 23.28
N ALA A 216 2.09 -16.46 22.70
CA ALA A 216 3.02 -15.98 21.69
C ALA A 216 3.57 -14.60 22.07
N THR A 217 4.73 -14.26 21.54
CA THR A 217 5.25 -12.89 21.59
C THR A 217 4.66 -12.09 20.44
N MET A 218 3.97 -10.99 20.74
CA MET A 218 3.42 -10.07 19.73
C MET A 218 4.47 -9.04 19.30
N VAL A 219 4.76 -8.99 18.00
CA VAL A 219 5.67 -8.01 17.40
C VAL A 219 4.85 -7.03 16.58
N VAL A 220 4.80 -5.78 17.02
CA VAL A 220 4.11 -4.71 16.30
C VAL A 220 5.10 -3.93 15.46
N MET A 221 4.87 -3.85 14.16
CA MET A 221 5.68 -3.04 13.24
C MET A 221 4.81 -1.94 12.62
N CYS A 222 5.06 -0.66 12.93
CA CYS A 222 4.16 0.42 12.50
C CYS A 222 4.93 1.60 11.93
N SER A 223 4.55 2.03 10.72
CA SER A 223 5.02 3.32 10.16
C SER A 223 4.17 4.48 10.65
N THR A 224 4.75 5.67 10.72
CA THR A 224 3.99 6.91 10.95
C THR A 224 3.67 7.61 9.63
N CYS A 225 2.47 8.16 9.51
CA CYS A 225 1.98 8.90 8.35
C CYS A 225 1.75 10.38 8.70
N GLY A 226 1.77 11.26 7.69
CA GLY A 226 1.37 12.66 7.83
C GLY A 226 2.08 13.39 8.99
N HIS A 227 1.28 13.92 9.92
CA HIS A 227 1.76 14.65 11.10
C HIS A 227 1.68 13.80 12.39
N GLY A 228 2.10 12.54 12.32
CA GLY A 228 2.02 11.64 13.48
C GLY A 228 0.80 10.72 13.48
N ASP A 229 0.15 10.57 12.32
CA ASP A 229 -1.02 9.76 12.10
C ASP A 229 -0.67 8.27 11.89
N PHE A 230 -1.67 7.42 12.10
CA PHE A 230 -1.57 5.99 11.83
C PHE A 230 -1.78 5.71 10.33
N PRO A 231 -1.13 4.66 9.79
CA PRO A 231 -1.45 4.12 8.48
C PRO A 231 -2.91 3.71 8.38
N GLN A 232 -3.46 3.69 7.16
CA GLN A 232 -4.87 3.38 6.94
C GLN A 232 -5.28 2.02 7.53
N ASN A 233 -4.39 1.01 7.48
CA ASN A 233 -4.63 -0.34 8.00
C ASN A 233 -4.26 -0.52 9.49
N ALA A 234 -4.13 0.58 10.24
CA ALA A 234 -3.91 0.60 11.69
C ALA A 234 -4.85 1.56 12.43
N GLY A 235 -5.75 2.25 11.71
CA GLY A 235 -6.62 3.28 12.29
C GLY A 235 -7.72 2.70 13.18
N LEU A 236 -8.31 1.56 12.80
CA LEU A 236 -9.33 0.89 13.61
C LEU A 236 -8.70 0.30 14.88
N PHE A 237 -7.54 -0.31 14.74
CA PHE A 237 -6.76 -0.82 15.86
C PHE A 237 -6.45 0.26 16.88
N TRP A 238 -5.93 1.41 16.43
CA TRP A 238 -5.66 2.52 17.33
C TRP A 238 -6.94 3.04 17.99
N SER A 239 -8.04 3.18 17.23
CA SER A 239 -9.32 3.63 17.77
C SER A 239 -9.85 2.72 18.88
N SER A 240 -9.68 1.41 18.74
CA SER A 240 -10.08 0.43 19.75
C SER A 240 -9.13 0.43 20.95
N LEU A 241 -7.81 0.45 20.71
CA LEU A 241 -6.78 0.43 21.76
C LEU A 241 -6.78 1.72 22.62
N SER A 242 -7.07 2.88 22.01
CA SER A 242 -7.13 4.17 22.69
C SER A 242 -8.46 4.44 23.39
N ALA A 243 -9.44 3.54 23.29
CA ALA A 243 -10.73 3.70 23.95
C ALA A 243 -10.58 3.82 25.47
N SER A 244 -11.22 4.84 26.05
CA SER A 244 -11.22 5.11 27.49
C SER A 244 -12.00 4.08 28.31
N THR A 245 -12.79 3.22 27.65
CA THR A 245 -13.57 2.16 28.29
C THR A 245 -12.75 0.93 28.66
N LEU A 246 -11.51 0.80 28.17
CA LEU A 246 -10.65 -0.35 28.47
C LEU A 246 -10.08 -0.26 29.90
N ALA A 247 -10.08 -1.39 30.61
CA ALA A 247 -9.54 -1.47 31.95
C ALA A 247 -7.98 -1.42 31.94
N PRO A 248 -7.32 -0.90 32.99
CA PRO A 248 -5.85 -0.80 33.06
C PRO A 248 -5.07 -2.13 32.99
N LYS A 249 -5.73 -3.29 33.07
CA LYS A 249 -5.12 -4.63 32.97
C LYS A 249 -5.71 -5.45 31.83
N GLU A 250 -6.37 -4.79 30.88
CA GLU A 250 -7.03 -5.46 29.77
C GLU A 250 -6.08 -6.36 28.97
N LEU A 251 -4.79 -6.02 28.90
CA LEU A 251 -3.78 -6.74 28.10
C LEU A 251 -2.72 -7.45 28.96
N ASP A 252 -3.01 -7.79 30.20
CA ASP A 252 -2.04 -8.43 31.12
C ASP A 252 -1.45 -9.76 30.60
N CYS A 253 -2.21 -10.50 29.80
CA CYS A 253 -1.80 -11.73 29.15
C CYS A 253 -0.93 -11.51 27.89
N VAL A 254 -0.74 -10.27 27.44
CA VAL A 254 -0.03 -9.95 26.20
C VAL A 254 1.43 -9.63 26.50
N ARG A 255 2.33 -10.33 25.80
CA ARG A 255 3.77 -10.03 25.77
C ARG A 255 4.09 -9.41 24.42
N PHE A 256 4.80 -8.28 24.40
CA PHE A 256 4.99 -7.55 23.16
C PHE A 256 6.34 -6.84 23.01
N CYS A 257 6.70 -6.54 21.76
CA CYS A 257 7.69 -5.56 21.38
C CYS A 257 7.23 -4.76 20.16
N VAL A 258 7.83 -3.59 19.96
CA VAL A 258 7.47 -2.67 18.89
C VAL A 258 8.69 -2.34 18.04
N PHE A 259 8.50 -2.22 16.72
CA PHE A 259 9.46 -1.65 15.80
C PHE A 259 8.78 -0.49 15.04
N GLY A 260 9.18 0.74 15.36
CA GLY A 260 8.65 1.95 14.73
C GLY A 260 9.42 2.32 13.47
N MET A 261 8.70 2.71 12.43
CA MET A 261 9.27 3.24 11.19
C MET A 261 8.91 4.72 11.03
N GLY A 262 9.90 5.57 10.81
CA GLY A 262 9.69 7.01 10.65
C GLY A 262 10.85 7.71 9.93
N ASP A 263 10.76 9.03 9.85
CA ASP A 263 11.79 9.91 9.26
C ASP A 263 12.06 11.06 10.26
N ARG A 264 13.30 11.18 10.74
CA ARG A 264 13.66 12.22 11.74
C ARG A 264 13.50 13.66 11.29
N SER A 265 13.31 13.93 9.99
CA SER A 265 12.93 15.27 9.50
C SER A 265 11.55 15.72 10.01
N TYR A 266 10.71 14.78 10.45
CA TYR A 266 9.46 15.04 11.14
C TYR A 266 9.71 15.07 12.66
N ALA A 267 10.45 16.07 13.14
CA ALA A 267 10.95 16.12 14.52
C ALA A 267 9.85 15.91 15.58
N ASP A 268 8.68 16.53 15.39
CA ASP A 268 7.57 16.47 16.35
C ASP A 268 6.73 15.19 16.27
N SER A 269 6.92 14.36 15.24
CA SER A 269 6.12 13.15 15.00
C SER A 269 6.95 11.91 14.62
N PHE A 270 8.25 11.94 14.91
CA PHE A 270 9.17 10.86 14.57
C PHE A 270 8.77 9.55 15.27
N CYS A 271 8.40 8.52 14.49
CA CYS A 271 7.88 7.23 14.96
C CYS A 271 6.66 7.33 15.91
N GLU A 272 5.89 8.41 15.82
CA GLU A 272 4.79 8.72 16.76
C GLU A 272 3.72 7.63 16.88
N ALA A 273 3.27 7.04 15.76
CA ALA A 273 2.27 5.98 15.79
C ALA A 273 2.74 4.75 16.60
N ALA A 274 4.00 4.36 16.44
CA ALA A 274 4.59 3.24 17.16
C ALA A 274 4.78 3.55 18.66
N LYS A 275 5.24 4.77 19.00
CA LYS A 275 5.35 5.25 20.39
C LYS A 275 4.01 5.20 21.11
N LYS A 276 2.96 5.72 20.47
CA LYS A 276 1.58 5.69 20.98
C LYS A 276 1.10 4.27 21.28
N ILE A 277 1.38 3.30 20.40
CA ILE A 277 1.03 1.89 20.64
C ILE A 277 1.80 1.35 21.84
N GLU A 278 3.12 1.54 21.91
CA GLU A 278 3.95 1.02 23.00
C GLU A 278 3.49 1.55 24.35
N GLU A 279 3.32 2.87 24.47
CA GLU A 279 2.84 3.52 25.69
C GLU A 279 1.48 2.99 26.12
N ARG A 280 0.55 2.85 25.17
CA ARG A 280 -0.80 2.37 25.47
C ARG A 280 -0.84 0.90 25.87
N PHE A 281 -0.02 0.05 25.26
CA PHE A 281 0.12 -1.35 25.65
C PHE A 281 0.59 -1.49 27.10
N VAL A 282 1.60 -0.70 27.49
CA VAL A 282 2.09 -0.67 28.89
C VAL A 282 1.00 -0.19 29.84
N GLN A 283 0.26 0.87 29.49
CA GLN A 283 -0.85 1.38 30.30
C GLN A 283 -1.98 0.36 30.53
N LEU A 284 -2.20 -0.55 29.57
CA LEU A 284 -3.20 -1.62 29.64
C LEU A 284 -2.67 -2.91 30.27
N GLY A 285 -1.44 -2.90 30.81
CA GLY A 285 -0.86 -4.01 31.56
C GLY A 285 -0.05 -5.03 30.74
N ALA A 286 0.14 -4.81 29.44
CA ALA A 286 0.95 -5.70 28.61
C ALA A 286 2.43 -5.70 29.03
N THR A 287 3.07 -6.86 28.93
CA THR A 287 4.47 -7.03 29.32
C THR A 287 5.39 -6.74 28.13
N ARG A 288 6.19 -5.68 28.23
CA ARG A 288 7.20 -5.35 27.24
C ARG A 288 8.42 -6.27 27.36
N ILE A 289 8.75 -7.00 26.31
CA ILE A 289 9.89 -7.95 26.30
C ILE A 289 11.22 -7.32 25.85
N LEU A 290 11.15 -6.23 25.08
CA LEU A 290 12.29 -5.53 24.51
C LEU A 290 11.89 -4.07 24.24
N ASP A 291 12.81 -3.14 24.44
CA ASP A 291 12.60 -1.73 24.08
C ASP A 291 12.29 -1.58 22.58
N MET A 292 11.48 -0.58 22.23
CA MET A 292 11.12 -0.31 20.85
C MET A 292 12.35 -0.11 19.96
N GLY A 293 12.39 -0.83 18.83
CA GLY A 293 13.35 -0.57 17.76
C GLY A 293 12.90 0.61 16.90
N ILE A 294 13.85 1.41 16.43
CA ILE A 294 13.59 2.62 15.64
C ILE A 294 14.24 2.46 14.26
N GLY A 295 13.43 2.46 13.21
CA GLY A 295 13.90 2.61 11.83
C GLY A 295 13.73 4.06 11.37
N ASP A 296 14.83 4.70 10.97
CA ASP A 296 14.86 6.08 10.46
C ASP A 296 15.16 6.09 8.95
N ASP A 297 14.25 6.62 8.14
CA ASP A 297 14.43 6.75 6.68
C ASP A 297 15.57 7.72 6.29
N ARG A 298 16.11 8.48 7.24
CA ARG A 298 17.30 9.34 7.06
C ARG A 298 18.62 8.70 7.44
N ASP A 299 18.61 7.49 8.00
CA ASP A 299 19.84 6.76 8.26
C ASP A 299 20.45 6.24 6.97
N GLU A 300 21.73 5.84 7.05
CA GLU A 300 22.48 5.33 5.91
C GLU A 300 21.71 4.22 5.23
N ASP A 301 21.33 3.15 5.94
CA ASP A 301 20.55 2.04 5.38
C ASP A 301 19.04 2.18 5.65
N LYS A 302 18.57 3.42 5.86
CA LYS A 302 17.19 3.72 6.24
C LYS A 302 16.77 2.90 7.47
N TRP A 303 15.55 2.39 7.47
CA TRP A 303 15.03 1.50 8.51
C TRP A 303 15.90 0.25 8.77
N GLU A 304 16.70 -0.23 7.79
CA GLU A 304 17.54 -1.43 7.98
C GLU A 304 18.65 -1.20 9.01
N THR A 305 19.14 0.04 9.19
CA THR A 305 20.16 0.37 10.19
C THR A 305 19.66 0.03 11.59
N GLY A 306 18.50 0.57 11.97
CA GLY A 306 17.87 0.29 13.25
C GLY A 306 17.39 -1.15 13.38
N PHE A 307 16.85 -1.73 12.32
CA PHE A 307 16.38 -3.11 12.32
C PHE A 307 17.52 -4.11 12.55
N THR A 308 18.67 -3.92 11.91
CA THR A 308 19.85 -4.78 12.07
C THR A 308 20.44 -4.70 13.47
N ALA A 309 20.35 -3.52 14.13
CA ALA A 309 20.75 -3.36 15.53
C ALA A 309 19.74 -3.96 16.52
N TRP A 310 18.45 -3.97 16.17
CA TRP A 310 17.35 -4.47 16.99
C TRP A 310 17.25 -6.00 16.96
N LEU A 311 17.42 -6.61 15.78
CA LEU A 311 17.25 -8.06 15.56
C LEU A 311 18.04 -8.95 16.55
N PRO A 312 19.37 -8.78 16.77
CA PRO A 312 20.11 -9.62 17.70
C PRO A 312 19.57 -9.55 19.14
N LYS A 313 19.11 -8.37 19.56
CA LYS A 313 18.50 -8.16 20.88
C LYS A 313 17.15 -8.88 20.97
N PHE A 314 16.36 -8.84 19.90
CA PHE A 314 15.09 -9.57 19.81
C PHE A 314 15.31 -11.08 19.89
N TRP A 315 16.23 -11.65 19.11
CA TRP A 315 16.53 -13.08 19.14
C TRP A 315 16.99 -13.55 20.52
N ALA A 316 17.83 -12.76 21.20
CA ALA A 316 18.24 -13.03 22.57
C ALA A 316 17.07 -12.98 23.56
N ALA A 317 16.15 -12.02 23.41
CA ALA A 317 14.99 -11.86 24.28
C ALA A 317 14.02 -13.05 24.21
N ILE A 318 13.79 -13.60 23.00
CA ILE A 318 12.93 -14.78 22.80
C ILE A 318 13.68 -16.13 22.83
N LYS A 319 14.99 -16.10 23.11
CA LYS A 319 15.89 -17.27 23.13
C LYS A 319 15.83 -18.09 21.83
N ALA A 320 15.76 -17.42 20.69
CA ALA A 320 15.75 -18.07 19.38
C ALA A 320 17.14 -18.69 19.08
N PRO A 321 17.19 -19.87 18.43
CA PRO A 321 18.46 -20.48 18.05
C PRO A 321 19.14 -19.66 16.94
N GLU A 322 20.45 -19.85 16.78
CA GLU A 322 21.19 -19.28 15.64
C GLU A 322 20.79 -19.98 14.32
N PRO A 323 20.71 -19.22 13.21
CA PRO A 323 20.34 -19.77 11.92
C PRO A 323 21.51 -20.63 11.42
N VAL A 324 21.17 -21.76 10.82
CA VAL A 324 22.17 -22.59 10.14
C VAL A 324 22.40 -22.00 8.75
N ASP A 325 23.51 -21.29 8.56
CA ASP A 325 23.95 -20.84 7.23
C ASP A 325 24.91 -21.89 6.65
N ASP A 326 24.42 -22.67 5.70
CA ASP A 326 25.22 -23.67 4.97
C ASP A 326 26.08 -23.04 3.84
N GLY A 327 26.02 -21.71 3.70
CA GLY A 327 26.76 -20.94 2.70
C GLY A 327 26.24 -21.09 1.28
N ARG A 328 25.15 -21.85 1.06
CA ARG A 328 24.56 -22.06 -0.26
C ARG A 328 23.61 -20.93 -0.62
N PRO A 329 23.40 -20.67 -1.93
CA PRO A 329 22.31 -19.84 -2.40
C PRO A 329 20.97 -20.23 -1.79
N LYS A 330 20.18 -19.24 -1.37
CA LYS A 330 18.80 -19.51 -0.94
C LYS A 330 17.99 -19.99 -2.14
N ALA A 331 17.06 -20.91 -1.89
CA ALA A 331 16.14 -21.36 -2.94
C ALA A 331 15.35 -20.15 -3.51
N PRO A 332 15.18 -20.07 -4.83
CA PRO A 332 14.43 -18.99 -5.45
C PRO A 332 12.95 -19.06 -5.04
N LEU A 333 12.30 -17.90 -4.95
CA LEU A 333 10.86 -17.78 -4.70
C LEU A 333 10.01 -18.03 -5.95
N PHE A 334 10.67 -18.09 -7.11
CA PHE A 334 10.06 -18.20 -8.42
C PHE A 334 10.72 -19.31 -9.24
N GLU A 335 9.92 -19.95 -10.09
CA GLU A 335 10.38 -20.90 -11.11
C GLU A 335 10.16 -20.26 -12.49
N VAL A 336 11.21 -20.18 -13.30
CA VAL A 336 11.16 -19.59 -14.64
C VAL A 336 11.11 -20.69 -15.69
N LYS A 337 10.05 -20.70 -16.51
CA LYS A 337 9.92 -21.61 -17.65
C LYS A 337 10.07 -20.83 -18.96
N TYR A 338 11.02 -21.27 -19.79
CA TYR A 338 11.28 -20.72 -21.11
C TYR A 338 10.36 -21.37 -22.16
N HIS A 339 9.95 -20.58 -23.15
CA HIS A 339 9.11 -21.03 -24.26
C HIS A 339 9.76 -20.67 -25.59
N GLU A 340 9.88 -21.63 -26.51
CA GLU A 340 10.53 -21.41 -27.82
C GLU A 340 9.60 -20.81 -28.88
N ASN A 341 8.30 -21.16 -28.86
CA ASN A 341 7.32 -20.75 -29.87
C ASN A 341 6.01 -20.22 -29.26
N ALA A 342 6.11 -19.43 -28.19
CA ALA A 342 4.95 -18.82 -27.55
C ALA A 342 4.94 -17.31 -27.80
N ALA A 343 3.75 -16.74 -28.00
CA ALA A 343 3.58 -15.29 -28.00
C ALA A 343 3.59 -14.76 -26.55
N ALA A 344 4.33 -13.69 -26.32
CA ALA A 344 4.21 -12.88 -25.10
C ALA A 344 3.02 -11.93 -25.20
N VAL A 345 2.52 -11.47 -24.06
CA VAL A 345 1.53 -10.40 -24.00
C VAL A 345 2.15 -9.11 -24.51
N THR A 346 1.58 -8.53 -25.56
CA THR A 346 2.06 -7.26 -26.17
C THR A 346 1.41 -6.03 -25.55
N ALA A 347 0.34 -6.21 -24.78
CA ALA A 347 -0.32 -5.11 -24.08
C ALA A 347 0.62 -4.49 -23.04
N PRO A 348 0.59 -3.16 -22.83
CA PRO A 348 1.37 -2.52 -21.78
C PRO A 348 1.04 -3.11 -20.42
N MET A 349 2.04 -3.27 -19.58
CA MET A 349 1.86 -3.81 -18.24
C MET A 349 1.17 -2.78 -17.35
N VAL A 350 -0.05 -3.09 -16.90
CA VAL A 350 -0.83 -2.21 -16.03
C VAL A 350 -0.99 -2.84 -14.65
N PRO A 351 -0.41 -2.24 -13.60
CA PRO A 351 -0.60 -2.70 -12.23
C PRO A 351 -2.09 -2.68 -11.82
N PRO A 352 -2.54 -3.58 -10.93
CA PRO A 352 -3.92 -3.57 -10.44
C PRO A 352 -4.32 -2.20 -9.86
N GLY A 353 -5.51 -1.72 -10.24
CA GLY A 353 -6.01 -0.41 -9.82
C GLY A 353 -5.44 0.78 -10.59
N ALA A 354 -4.47 0.56 -11.49
CA ALA A 354 -3.97 1.59 -12.39
C ALA A 354 -4.72 1.57 -13.74
N GLN A 355 -4.69 2.70 -14.43
CA GLN A 355 -5.20 2.90 -15.77
C GLN A 355 -4.10 3.55 -16.63
N LEU A 356 -4.09 3.23 -17.93
CA LEU A 356 -3.13 3.83 -18.86
C LEU A 356 -3.62 5.21 -19.28
N LEU A 357 -2.86 6.24 -18.94
CA LEU A 357 -3.10 7.60 -19.40
C LEU A 357 -2.08 7.98 -20.48
N THR A 358 -2.52 8.76 -21.45
CA THR A 358 -1.66 9.20 -22.57
C THR A 358 -1.05 10.55 -22.26
N VAL A 359 0.26 10.68 -22.41
CA VAL A 359 0.97 11.95 -22.21
C VAL A 359 0.58 12.94 -23.29
N THR A 360 0.00 14.07 -22.90
CA THR A 360 -0.37 15.16 -23.82
C THR A 360 0.64 16.29 -23.79
N GLU A 361 1.27 16.53 -22.65
CA GLU A 361 2.29 17.56 -22.50
C GLU A 361 3.36 17.11 -21.51
N ASN A 362 4.63 17.37 -21.82
CA ASN A 362 5.76 17.19 -20.92
C ASN A 362 6.75 18.34 -21.17
N ARG A 363 6.42 19.51 -20.62
CA ARG A 363 7.09 20.77 -20.93
C ARG A 363 7.94 21.23 -19.75
N ARG A 364 9.17 21.65 -20.02
CA ARG A 364 10.02 22.30 -19.02
C ARG A 364 9.47 23.70 -18.70
N LEU A 365 9.32 23.98 -17.40
CA LEU A 365 8.88 25.27 -16.84
C LEU A 365 10.06 26.21 -16.56
N THR A 366 11.24 25.65 -16.26
CA THR A 366 12.47 26.43 -16.03
C THR A 366 13.25 26.64 -17.33
N PRO A 367 14.11 27.68 -17.42
CA PRO A 367 15.02 27.86 -18.55
C PRO A 367 15.96 26.67 -18.76
N ASN A 368 16.42 26.46 -20.00
CA ASN A 368 17.27 25.32 -20.34
C ASN A 368 18.62 25.36 -19.65
N GLU A 369 19.16 26.57 -19.48
CA GLU A 369 20.44 26.89 -18.85
C GLU A 369 20.38 26.78 -17.32
N TYR A 370 19.17 26.75 -16.75
CA TYR A 370 18.98 26.64 -15.31
C TYR A 370 19.23 25.22 -14.83
N GLU A 371 19.87 25.05 -13.67
CA GLU A 371 20.32 23.74 -13.21
C GLU A 371 19.17 22.79 -12.85
N ARG A 372 18.01 23.31 -12.41
CA ARG A 372 16.85 22.47 -12.07
C ARG A 372 15.91 22.38 -13.25
N ASP A 373 15.65 21.15 -13.70
CA ASP A 373 14.59 20.83 -14.66
C ASP A 373 13.28 20.60 -13.88
N ILE A 374 12.37 21.59 -13.94
CA ILE A 374 11.02 21.47 -13.38
C ILE A 374 10.05 21.42 -14.56
N ARG A 375 9.13 20.46 -14.55
CA ARG A 375 8.24 20.17 -15.67
C ARG A 375 6.78 20.30 -15.30
N HIS A 376 6.01 20.77 -16.28
CA HIS A 376 4.59 20.57 -16.37
C HIS A 376 4.31 19.29 -17.16
N LEU A 377 3.69 18.32 -16.51
CA LEU A 377 3.27 17.06 -17.13
C LEU A 377 1.74 17.03 -17.17
N ALA A 378 1.16 16.77 -18.33
CA ALA A 378 -0.28 16.59 -18.49
C ALA A 378 -0.58 15.23 -19.13
N LEU A 379 -1.57 14.53 -18.58
CA LEU A 379 -2.02 13.24 -19.07
C LEU A 379 -3.50 13.33 -19.46
N SER A 380 -3.85 12.79 -20.62
CA SER A 380 -5.23 12.78 -21.13
C SER A 380 -6.10 11.82 -20.33
N LEU A 381 -7.31 12.29 -20.00
CA LEU A 381 -8.41 11.51 -19.43
C LEU A 381 -9.43 11.10 -20.51
N GLN A 382 -9.17 11.40 -21.78
CA GLN A 382 -10.13 11.13 -22.85
C GLN A 382 -10.28 9.62 -23.05
N GLY A 383 -11.52 9.13 -22.89
CA GLY A 383 -11.84 7.71 -23.03
C GLY A 383 -11.42 6.85 -21.83
N VAL A 384 -11.08 7.48 -20.69
CA VAL A 384 -10.63 6.80 -19.49
C VAL A 384 -11.42 7.31 -18.27
N ASP A 385 -12.02 6.40 -17.50
CA ASP A 385 -12.76 6.73 -16.27
C ASP A 385 -11.79 6.84 -15.08
N PHE A 386 -11.24 8.04 -14.90
CA PHE A 386 -10.20 8.33 -13.90
C PHE A 386 -10.64 9.47 -12.97
N PRO A 387 -11.60 9.22 -12.05
CA PRO A 387 -12.12 10.26 -11.17
C PRO A 387 -11.10 10.61 -10.08
N PHE A 388 -10.84 11.90 -9.88
CA PHE A 388 -10.05 12.42 -8.78
C PHE A 388 -10.71 13.68 -8.22
N ASP A 389 -10.51 13.89 -6.92
CA ASP A 389 -10.99 15.06 -6.19
C ASP A 389 -9.88 16.10 -5.99
N LEU A 390 -10.28 17.30 -5.59
CA LEU A 390 -9.35 18.38 -5.31
C LEU A 390 -8.42 17.99 -4.15
N GLY A 391 -7.11 18.16 -4.34
CA GLY A 391 -6.11 17.81 -3.33
C GLY A 391 -5.64 16.34 -3.37
N ASP A 392 -6.20 15.52 -4.26
CA ASP A 392 -5.71 14.16 -4.50
C ASP A 392 -4.31 14.15 -5.15
N ALA A 393 -3.74 12.95 -5.19
CA ALA A 393 -2.48 12.67 -5.85
C ALA A 393 -2.64 11.52 -6.86
N VAL A 394 -1.64 11.34 -7.73
CA VAL A 394 -1.56 10.20 -8.65
C VAL A 394 -0.26 9.45 -8.43
N ALA A 395 -0.39 8.14 -8.26
CA ALA A 395 0.70 7.18 -8.31
C ALA A 395 1.06 6.88 -9.77
N LEU A 396 2.20 7.40 -10.23
CA LEU A 396 2.80 7.16 -11.55
C LEU A 396 3.75 5.95 -11.48
N TYR A 397 3.54 4.97 -12.35
CA TYR A 397 4.39 3.77 -12.43
C TYR A 397 5.47 3.97 -13.51
N PRO A 398 6.75 4.11 -13.12
CA PRO A 398 7.82 4.31 -14.09
C PRO A 398 8.29 3.01 -14.72
N GLU A 399 9.05 3.14 -15.80
CA GLU A 399 9.73 2.04 -16.48
C GLU A 399 11.23 2.32 -16.54
N ASN A 400 12.03 1.24 -16.58
CA ASN A 400 13.45 1.36 -16.86
C ASN A 400 13.66 1.71 -18.34
N LEU A 401 14.63 2.58 -18.65
CA LEU A 401 14.83 3.03 -20.03
C LEU A 401 15.35 1.90 -20.92
N PRO A 402 14.94 1.83 -22.20
CA PRO A 402 15.35 0.75 -23.10
C PRO A 402 16.86 0.53 -23.17
N GLN A 403 17.65 1.60 -23.26
CA GLN A 403 19.11 1.51 -23.33
C GLN A 403 19.75 0.97 -22.05
N ASP A 404 19.17 1.27 -20.88
CA ASP A 404 19.68 0.75 -19.61
C ASP A 404 19.36 -0.75 -19.50
N VAL A 405 18.19 -1.17 -20.00
CA VAL A 405 17.78 -2.58 -20.06
C VAL A 405 18.63 -3.37 -21.05
N ASP A 406 18.98 -2.81 -22.20
CA ASP A 406 19.89 -3.44 -23.17
C ASP A 406 21.28 -3.68 -22.58
N GLU A 407 21.81 -2.72 -21.81
CA GLU A 407 23.08 -2.89 -21.09
C GLU A 407 22.97 -4.03 -20.05
N ALA A 408 21.86 -4.10 -19.31
CA ALA A 408 21.62 -5.14 -18.32
C ALA A 408 21.49 -6.53 -18.94
N LEU A 409 20.74 -6.68 -20.03
CA LEU A 409 20.61 -7.93 -20.78
C LEU A 409 21.97 -8.43 -21.27
N LYS A 410 22.78 -7.53 -21.84
CA LYS A 410 24.14 -7.86 -22.31
C LYS A 410 25.06 -8.30 -21.17
N PHE A 411 25.01 -7.62 -20.02
CA PHE A 411 25.82 -7.98 -18.85
C PHE A 411 25.43 -9.35 -18.26
N LEU A 412 24.11 -9.60 -18.17
CA LEU A 412 23.56 -10.83 -17.61
C LEU A 412 23.62 -12.02 -18.59
N ASP A 413 24.00 -11.80 -19.85
CA ASP A 413 23.98 -12.79 -20.93
C ASP A 413 22.59 -13.41 -21.15
N LEU A 414 21.58 -12.54 -21.18
CA LEU A 414 20.18 -12.91 -21.36
C LEU A 414 19.64 -12.40 -22.70
N ASP A 415 18.86 -13.25 -23.37
CA ASP A 415 18.11 -12.88 -24.57
C ASP A 415 16.79 -12.22 -24.20
N GLY A 416 16.70 -10.91 -24.41
CA GLY A 416 15.55 -10.08 -24.03
C GLY A 416 14.23 -10.49 -24.69
N ASP A 417 14.28 -11.13 -25.85
CA ASP A 417 13.10 -11.47 -26.65
C ASP A 417 12.55 -12.87 -26.30
N LYS A 418 13.27 -13.65 -25.50
CA LYS A 418 12.78 -14.95 -25.01
C LYS A 418 11.53 -14.78 -24.16
N VAL A 419 10.52 -15.57 -24.50
CA VAL A 419 9.25 -15.61 -23.76
C VAL A 419 9.37 -16.57 -22.59
N ILE A 420 8.96 -16.10 -21.42
CA ILE A 420 8.97 -16.83 -20.17
C ILE A 420 7.60 -16.82 -19.49
N SER A 421 7.37 -17.81 -18.66
CA SER A 421 6.32 -17.79 -17.64
C SER A 421 6.96 -17.99 -16.27
N VAL A 422 6.55 -17.20 -15.29
CA VAL A 422 7.14 -17.21 -13.96
C VAL A 422 6.11 -17.74 -12.97
N LYS A 423 6.39 -18.88 -12.36
CA LYS A 423 5.52 -19.50 -11.36
C LYS A 423 6.00 -19.13 -9.97
N CYS A 424 5.10 -18.62 -9.14
CA CYS A 424 5.38 -18.37 -7.73
C CYS A 424 5.41 -19.71 -6.97
N ILE A 425 6.54 -20.05 -6.36
CA ILE A 425 6.72 -21.27 -5.55
C ILE A 425 6.90 -20.98 -4.06
N GLY A 426 7.25 -19.74 -3.71
CA GLY A 426 7.30 -19.24 -2.32
C GLY A 426 6.13 -18.33 -1.95
N ASP A 427 6.12 -17.87 -0.70
CA ASP A 427 5.16 -16.85 -0.26
C ASP A 427 5.58 -15.46 -0.74
N VAL A 428 4.86 -14.95 -1.74
CA VAL A 428 5.12 -13.66 -2.38
C VAL A 428 3.86 -12.81 -2.37
N SER A 429 4.04 -11.48 -2.40
CA SER A 429 2.90 -10.55 -2.38
C SER A 429 1.99 -10.72 -3.60
N GLU A 430 0.72 -10.37 -3.46
CA GLU A 430 -0.27 -10.47 -4.54
C GLU A 430 0.17 -9.69 -5.79
N ARG A 431 0.88 -8.57 -5.61
CA ARG A 431 1.47 -7.81 -6.71
C ARG A 431 2.45 -8.65 -7.53
N HIS A 432 3.33 -9.41 -6.90
CA HIS A 432 4.23 -10.32 -7.61
C HIS A 432 3.42 -11.38 -8.37
N ARG A 433 2.45 -12.03 -7.70
CA ARG A 433 1.63 -13.07 -8.33
C ARG A 433 0.94 -12.57 -9.59
N ARG A 434 0.28 -11.40 -9.51
CA ARG A 434 -0.46 -10.81 -10.64
C ARG A 434 0.46 -10.30 -11.76
N CYS A 435 1.60 -9.69 -11.43
CA CYS A 435 2.55 -9.23 -12.45
C CYS A 435 3.07 -10.39 -13.32
N PHE A 436 3.27 -11.56 -12.71
CA PHE A 436 3.81 -12.76 -13.35
C PHE A 436 2.75 -13.77 -13.84
N ASP A 437 1.45 -13.50 -13.68
CA ASP A 437 0.33 -14.37 -14.11
C ASP A 437 0.09 -14.35 -15.64
N GLN A 438 1.12 -14.01 -16.40
CA GLN A 438 1.06 -13.90 -17.85
C GLN A 438 2.41 -14.26 -18.47
N ARG A 439 2.39 -14.60 -19.76
CA ARG A 439 3.61 -14.83 -20.52
C ARG A 439 4.21 -13.50 -20.93
N VAL A 440 5.45 -13.27 -20.54
CA VAL A 440 6.19 -12.03 -20.78
C VAL A 440 7.55 -12.34 -21.38
N THR A 441 8.17 -11.35 -22.00
CA THR A 441 9.58 -11.45 -22.39
C THR A 441 10.50 -11.12 -21.20
N ILE A 442 11.75 -11.58 -21.24
CA ILE A 442 12.75 -11.19 -20.23
C ILE A 442 12.89 -9.66 -20.21
N ARG A 443 12.86 -9.01 -21.38
CA ARG A 443 12.88 -7.55 -21.49
C ARG A 443 11.75 -6.89 -20.71
N GLN A 444 10.51 -7.38 -20.83
CA GLN A 444 9.36 -6.83 -20.06
C GLN A 444 9.56 -6.94 -18.55
N VAL A 445 10.18 -8.03 -18.06
CA VAL A 445 10.51 -8.17 -16.63
C VAL A 445 11.48 -7.07 -16.19
N LEU A 446 12.57 -6.87 -16.94
CA LEU A 446 13.58 -5.88 -16.60
C LEU A 446 13.11 -4.43 -16.83
N THR A 447 12.16 -4.20 -17.75
CA THR A 447 11.62 -2.88 -18.04
C THR A 447 10.54 -2.45 -17.04
N ASN A 448 9.57 -3.32 -16.75
CA ASN A 448 8.32 -2.94 -16.08
C ASN A 448 8.16 -3.49 -14.66
N MET A 449 8.89 -4.55 -14.30
CA MET A 449 8.59 -5.30 -13.08
C MET A 449 9.61 -5.05 -11.98
N ILE A 450 10.89 -5.33 -12.23
CA ILE A 450 11.92 -5.33 -11.19
C ILE A 450 12.80 -4.07 -11.22
N ASP A 451 13.21 -3.59 -10.04
CA ASP A 451 13.96 -2.36 -9.85
C ASP A 451 15.48 -2.63 -9.82
N LEU A 452 16.08 -2.77 -11.01
CA LEU A 452 17.55 -2.97 -11.15
C LEU A 452 18.35 -1.71 -10.80
N PHE A 453 17.77 -0.53 -11.03
CA PHE A 453 18.45 0.75 -10.90
C PHE A 453 18.20 1.42 -9.55
N GLY A 454 17.45 0.76 -8.68
CA GLY A 454 17.23 1.14 -7.30
C GLY A 454 18.47 1.00 -6.43
N ARG A 455 18.38 1.52 -5.21
CA ARG A 455 19.47 1.53 -4.24
C ARG A 455 19.68 0.12 -3.65
N PRO A 456 20.89 -0.45 -3.69
CA PRO A 456 21.19 -1.74 -3.11
C PRO A 456 21.19 -1.70 -1.58
N SER A 457 20.83 -2.82 -0.96
CA SER A 457 20.91 -3.03 0.48
C SER A 457 22.10 -3.91 0.85
N ARG A 458 22.49 -3.90 2.13
CA ARG A 458 23.48 -4.86 2.64
C ARG A 458 23.03 -6.30 2.48
N SER A 459 21.74 -6.55 2.67
CA SER A 459 21.14 -7.87 2.47
C SER A 459 21.31 -8.37 1.03
N PHE A 460 21.19 -7.48 0.05
CA PHE A 460 21.49 -7.81 -1.36
C PHE A 460 22.95 -8.19 -1.58
N VAL A 461 23.90 -7.44 -1.02
CA VAL A 461 25.34 -7.76 -1.17
C VAL A 461 25.70 -9.10 -0.54
N THR A 462 25.15 -9.40 0.64
CA THR A 462 25.34 -10.69 1.30
C THR A 462 24.78 -11.84 0.47
N GLU A 463 23.61 -11.66 -0.15
CA GLU A 463 23.02 -12.68 -1.03
C GLU A 463 23.84 -12.83 -2.33
N LEU A 464 24.23 -11.72 -2.96
CA LEU A 464 25.06 -11.69 -4.16
C LEU A 464 26.39 -12.43 -3.96
N ALA A 465 26.97 -12.36 -2.76
CA ALA A 465 28.20 -13.05 -2.42
C ALA A 465 28.12 -14.59 -2.57
N ARG A 466 26.91 -15.17 -2.47
CA ARG A 466 26.68 -16.61 -2.63
C ARG A 466 26.78 -17.08 -4.08
N PHE A 467 26.72 -16.16 -5.03
CA PHE A 467 26.81 -16.41 -6.47
C PHE A 467 28.16 -15.99 -7.07
N ALA A 468 29.08 -15.54 -6.22
CA ALA A 468 30.39 -15.03 -6.62
C ALA A 468 31.49 -16.07 -6.40
N ASN A 469 32.60 -15.93 -7.13
CA ASN A 469 33.77 -16.79 -6.98
C ASN A 469 34.87 -16.10 -6.16
N ASN A 470 35.65 -16.89 -5.42
CA ASN A 470 36.91 -16.55 -4.73
C ASN A 470 37.02 -15.09 -4.21
N ALA A 471 37.60 -14.19 -5.01
CA ALA A 471 37.92 -12.83 -4.62
C ALA A 471 36.66 -11.96 -4.44
N ASP A 472 35.73 -11.98 -5.40
CA ASP A 472 34.48 -11.22 -5.31
C ASP A 472 33.62 -11.72 -4.16
N ALA A 473 33.56 -13.04 -3.95
CA ALA A 473 32.82 -13.63 -2.84
C ALA A 473 33.34 -13.15 -1.47
N GLN A 474 34.66 -13.11 -1.30
CA GLN A 474 35.28 -12.60 -0.07
C GLN A 474 35.03 -11.10 0.10
N ALA A 475 35.16 -10.31 -0.97
CA ALA A 475 34.91 -8.88 -0.96
C ALA A 475 33.45 -8.55 -0.60
N LEU A 476 32.49 -9.22 -1.23
CA LEU A 476 31.06 -9.06 -0.98
C LEU A 476 30.68 -9.50 0.45
N ARG A 477 31.19 -10.64 0.93
CA ARG A 477 30.96 -11.09 2.32
C ARG A 477 31.52 -10.09 3.33
N LYS A 478 32.73 -9.58 3.10
CA LYS A 478 33.33 -8.55 3.96
C LYS A 478 32.47 -7.29 3.95
N LEU A 479 32.03 -6.85 2.78
CA LEU A 479 31.21 -5.65 2.59
C LEU A 479 29.84 -5.75 3.30
N GLY A 480 29.19 -6.92 3.26
CA GLY A 480 27.94 -7.19 3.97
C GLY A 480 28.10 -7.40 5.49
N SER A 481 29.32 -7.66 5.97
CA SER A 481 29.59 -7.92 7.39
C SER A 481 29.68 -6.63 8.22
N PRO A 482 29.52 -6.69 9.56
CA PRO A 482 29.79 -5.56 10.44
C PRO A 482 31.20 -4.96 10.29
N ALA A 483 32.20 -5.79 9.96
CA ALA A 483 33.57 -5.34 9.69
C ALA A 483 33.70 -4.53 8.39
N GLY A 484 32.70 -4.58 7.51
CA GLY A 484 32.62 -3.84 6.26
C GLY A 484 32.00 -2.45 6.37
N ASN A 485 31.57 -2.00 7.56
CA ASN A 485 30.82 -0.75 7.75
C ASN A 485 31.45 0.45 7.01
N THR A 486 32.74 0.71 7.21
CA THR A 486 33.43 1.84 6.55
C THR A 486 33.42 1.73 5.02
N ALA A 487 33.64 0.52 4.49
CA ALA A 487 33.62 0.27 3.06
C ALA A 487 32.21 0.39 2.47
N TRP A 488 31.19 0.00 3.26
CA TRP A 488 29.79 0.16 2.90
C TRP A 488 29.38 1.62 2.84
N THR A 489 29.74 2.44 3.83
CA THR A 489 29.44 3.88 3.83
C THR A 489 30.09 4.58 2.63
N ALA A 490 31.36 4.27 2.33
CA ALA A 490 32.04 4.80 1.15
C ALA A 490 31.34 4.40 -0.15
N LEU A 491 30.89 3.14 -0.26
CA LEU A 491 30.12 2.65 -1.39
C LEU A 491 28.76 3.37 -1.51
N VAL A 492 28.07 3.61 -0.40
CA VAL A 492 26.80 4.35 -0.39
C VAL A 492 26.99 5.78 -0.91
N ASP A 493 28.11 6.44 -0.58
CA ASP A 493 28.45 7.78 -1.08
C ASP A 493 28.72 7.82 -2.60
N GLU A 494 29.08 6.68 -3.22
CA GLU A 494 29.12 6.52 -4.69
C GLU A 494 27.70 6.52 -5.31
N CYS A 495 26.65 6.33 -4.51
CA CYS A 495 25.25 6.17 -4.94
C CYS A 495 25.07 5.10 -6.05
N PRO A 496 25.52 3.84 -5.84
CA PRO A 496 25.38 2.77 -6.81
C PRO A 496 23.94 2.27 -6.86
N SER A 497 23.56 1.71 -8.00
CA SER A 497 22.38 0.85 -8.14
C SER A 497 22.69 -0.63 -7.88
N PHE A 498 21.67 -1.49 -7.77
CA PHE A 498 21.88 -2.95 -7.77
C PHE A 498 22.71 -3.38 -8.99
N PHE A 499 22.40 -2.84 -10.17
CA PHE A 499 23.13 -3.12 -11.40
C PHE A 499 24.59 -2.66 -11.35
N ASP A 500 24.88 -1.48 -10.77
CA ASP A 500 26.26 -1.01 -10.62
C ASP A 500 27.08 -1.94 -9.70
N ILE A 501 26.48 -2.48 -8.63
CA ILE A 501 27.15 -3.47 -7.76
C ILE A 501 27.43 -4.76 -8.52
N MET A 502 26.46 -5.27 -9.29
CA MET A 502 26.69 -6.46 -10.11
C MET A 502 27.83 -6.25 -11.12
N LYS A 503 27.90 -5.06 -11.77
CA LYS A 503 29.02 -4.70 -12.65
C LYS A 503 30.36 -4.62 -11.93
N LYS A 504 30.39 -4.15 -10.68
CA LYS A 504 31.60 -4.05 -9.85
C LYS A 504 32.16 -5.42 -9.46
N TYR A 505 31.31 -6.44 -9.37
CA TYR A 505 31.66 -7.82 -9.00
C TYR A 505 31.19 -8.82 -10.07
N PRO A 506 31.84 -8.85 -11.25
CA PRO A 506 31.32 -9.53 -12.43
C PRO A 506 31.28 -11.07 -12.32
N SER A 507 31.98 -11.69 -11.36
CA SER A 507 31.85 -13.13 -11.12
C SER A 507 30.55 -13.50 -10.41
N ALA A 508 29.87 -12.53 -9.78
CA ALA A 508 28.64 -12.72 -9.03
C ALA A 508 27.40 -12.75 -9.95
N LYS A 509 27.25 -13.82 -10.73
CA LYS A 509 26.15 -13.96 -11.70
C LYS A 509 24.98 -14.73 -11.12
N MET A 510 23.94 -14.00 -10.73
CA MET A 510 22.67 -14.60 -10.31
C MET A 510 21.83 -15.05 -11.52
N PRO A 511 21.22 -16.25 -11.48
CA PRO A 511 20.26 -16.66 -12.49
C PRO A 511 18.96 -15.82 -12.39
N LEU A 512 18.17 -15.81 -13.46
CA LEU A 512 17.01 -14.93 -13.59
C LEU A 512 15.96 -15.16 -12.49
N GLU A 513 15.69 -16.41 -12.13
CA GLU A 513 14.80 -16.78 -11.03
C GLU A 513 15.24 -16.20 -9.68
N GLN A 514 16.55 -16.13 -9.44
CA GLN A 514 17.10 -15.52 -8.23
C GLN A 514 17.01 -13.99 -8.30
N LEU A 515 17.31 -13.39 -9.45
CA LEU A 515 17.18 -11.94 -9.64
C LEU A 515 15.75 -11.47 -9.35
N ILE A 516 14.74 -12.18 -9.87
CA ILE A 516 13.32 -11.88 -9.61
C ILE A 516 12.98 -12.08 -8.13
N SER A 517 13.63 -13.03 -7.45
CA SER A 517 13.40 -13.32 -6.02
C SER A 517 13.99 -12.25 -5.10
N VAL A 518 15.14 -11.70 -5.46
CA VAL A 518 15.95 -10.82 -4.58
C VAL A 518 15.70 -9.34 -4.86
N LEU A 519 15.50 -8.95 -6.12
CA LEU A 519 15.32 -7.55 -6.48
C LEU A 519 13.89 -7.08 -6.17
N PRO A 520 13.71 -5.87 -5.62
CA PRO A 520 12.39 -5.34 -5.34
C PRO A 520 11.64 -5.01 -6.64
N MET A 521 10.32 -5.06 -6.60
CA MET A 521 9.48 -4.56 -7.70
C MET A 521 9.58 -3.04 -7.82
N ILE A 522 9.51 -2.51 -9.05
CA ILE A 522 9.46 -1.07 -9.32
C ILE A 522 8.27 -0.45 -8.58
N LYS A 523 8.53 0.54 -7.71
CA LYS A 523 7.48 1.22 -6.93
C LYS A 523 6.90 2.42 -7.71
N PRO A 524 5.59 2.67 -7.64
CA PRO A 524 5.04 3.92 -8.16
C PRO A 524 5.57 5.12 -7.36
N ARG A 525 5.59 6.30 -7.98
CA ARG A 525 5.88 7.57 -7.31
C ARG A 525 4.61 8.42 -7.30
N ILE A 526 4.30 8.97 -6.15
CA ILE A 526 3.08 9.74 -5.92
C ILE A 526 3.38 11.22 -6.17
N TYR A 527 2.54 11.86 -6.99
CA TYR A 527 2.63 13.27 -7.32
C TYR A 527 1.29 13.96 -7.03
N SER A 528 1.32 15.09 -6.32
CA SER A 528 0.12 15.90 -6.10
C SER A 528 -0.42 16.42 -7.42
N ILE A 529 -1.73 16.33 -7.59
CA ILE A 529 -2.40 16.83 -8.77
C ILE A 529 -2.34 18.36 -8.79
N ALA A 530 -2.05 18.93 -9.97
CA ALA A 530 -1.92 20.36 -10.20
C ALA A 530 -3.09 20.98 -11.00
N SER A 531 -4.14 20.20 -11.25
CA SER A 531 -5.36 20.58 -11.98
C SER A 531 -6.62 20.27 -11.18
N ASP A 532 -7.71 20.99 -11.43
CA ASP A 532 -9.05 20.65 -10.94
C ASP A 532 -9.87 19.95 -12.04
N ALA A 533 -10.51 18.82 -11.71
CA ALA A 533 -11.27 18.02 -12.67
C ALA A 533 -12.49 18.75 -13.28
N ARG A 534 -13.02 19.80 -12.62
CA ARG A 534 -14.16 20.57 -13.13
C ARG A 534 -13.70 21.71 -14.04
N TYR A 535 -12.51 22.24 -13.79
CA TYR A 535 -11.86 23.23 -14.65
C TYR A 535 -11.20 22.61 -15.89
N SER A 536 -10.44 21.52 -15.72
CA SER A 536 -9.72 20.79 -16.77
C SER A 536 -10.21 19.33 -16.87
N PRO A 537 -11.44 19.07 -17.34
CA PRO A 537 -12.05 17.74 -17.28
C PRO A 537 -11.42 16.70 -18.21
N LYS A 538 -10.51 17.11 -19.10
CA LYS A 538 -9.89 16.25 -20.10
C LYS A 538 -8.45 15.87 -19.76
N ALA A 539 -7.87 16.44 -18.71
CA ALA A 539 -6.48 16.21 -18.35
C ALA A 539 -6.28 16.18 -16.83
N VAL A 540 -5.31 15.39 -16.40
CA VAL A 540 -4.71 15.50 -15.07
C VAL A 540 -3.30 16.03 -15.21
N GLU A 541 -2.98 17.08 -14.46
CA GLU A 541 -1.74 17.85 -14.61
C GLU A 541 -0.87 17.74 -13.37
N PHE A 542 0.44 17.87 -13.53
CA PHE A 542 1.44 17.74 -12.46
C PHE A 542 2.54 18.80 -12.60
N THR A 543 3.15 19.15 -11.46
CA THR A 543 4.35 19.98 -11.43
C THR A 543 5.48 19.17 -10.79
N ILE A 544 6.44 18.73 -11.61
CA ILE A 544 7.42 17.71 -11.24
C ILE A 544 8.83 18.26 -11.38
N VAL A 545 9.62 18.23 -10.31
CA VAL A 545 11.07 18.46 -10.40
C VAL A 545 11.76 17.15 -10.80
N ILE A 546 12.62 17.21 -11.81
CA ILE A 546 13.50 16.09 -12.15
C ILE A 546 14.55 15.98 -11.04
N ASN A 547 14.48 14.89 -10.28
CA ASN A 547 15.32 14.71 -9.11
C ASN A 547 16.72 14.25 -9.54
N GLN A 548 17.67 15.19 -9.52
CA GLN A 548 19.07 14.95 -9.82
C GLN A 548 19.96 15.35 -8.64
N TRP A 549 20.99 14.56 -8.39
CA TRP A 549 21.99 14.84 -7.36
C TRP A 549 23.37 14.38 -7.82
N LYS A 550 24.43 14.97 -7.24
CA LYS A 550 25.80 14.52 -7.48
C LYS A 550 26.18 13.48 -6.44
N SER A 551 26.77 12.36 -6.86
CA SER A 551 27.43 11.44 -5.94
C SER A 551 28.53 12.19 -5.19
N LYS A 552 28.58 12.05 -3.86
CA LYS A 552 29.59 12.71 -3.02
C LYS A 552 31.00 12.20 -3.34
N ALA A 553 31.13 10.91 -3.64
CA ALA A 553 32.41 10.27 -3.91
C ALA A 553 32.94 10.55 -5.33
N THR A 554 32.07 10.50 -6.35
CA THR A 554 32.50 10.54 -7.76
C THR A 554 32.18 11.86 -8.48
N GLY A 555 31.31 12.69 -7.92
CA GLY A 555 30.77 13.88 -8.58
C GLY A 555 29.79 13.57 -9.74
N ALA A 556 29.58 12.29 -10.08
CA ALA A 556 28.69 11.87 -11.15
C ALA A 556 27.23 12.27 -10.85
N VAL A 557 26.53 12.78 -11.86
CA VAL A 557 25.12 13.14 -11.74
C VAL A 557 24.28 11.86 -11.78
N LYS A 558 23.49 11.65 -10.73
CA LYS A 558 22.50 10.59 -10.61
C LYS A 558 21.11 11.19 -10.77
N THR A 559 20.17 10.42 -11.32
CA THR A 559 18.78 10.85 -11.52
C THR A 559 17.84 9.78 -10.96
N GLY A 560 16.80 10.19 -10.23
CA GLY A 560 15.84 9.26 -9.64
C GLY A 560 15.06 8.51 -10.73
N THR A 561 14.79 7.21 -10.54
CA THR A 561 14.21 6.32 -11.56
C THR A 561 12.95 6.90 -12.23
N CYS A 562 11.96 7.34 -11.44
CA CYS A 562 10.71 7.87 -11.99
C CYS A 562 10.90 9.19 -12.73
N THR A 563 11.71 10.10 -12.17
CA THR A 563 12.00 11.37 -12.83
C THR A 563 12.88 11.18 -14.06
N LYS A 564 13.79 10.19 -14.10
CA LYS A 564 14.57 9.82 -15.28
C LYS A 564 13.64 9.32 -16.39
N PHE A 565 12.67 8.48 -16.05
CA PHE A 565 11.61 8.04 -16.95
C PHE A 565 10.81 9.23 -17.50
N ILE A 566 10.27 10.09 -16.64
CA ILE A 566 9.52 11.30 -17.04
C ILE A 566 10.40 12.22 -17.91
N GLN A 567 11.69 12.34 -17.60
CA GLN A 567 12.61 13.21 -18.34
C GLN A 567 12.70 12.83 -19.84
N HIS A 568 12.64 11.52 -20.13
CA HIS A 568 12.79 10.95 -21.48
C HIS A 568 11.46 10.56 -22.12
N MET A 569 10.34 10.85 -21.47
CA MET A 569 9.02 10.43 -21.91
C MET A 569 8.45 11.38 -22.96
N PRO A 570 8.31 10.97 -24.24
CA PRO A 570 7.73 11.83 -25.28
C PRO A 570 6.21 11.93 -25.15
N VAL A 571 5.65 12.99 -25.72
CA VAL A 571 4.19 13.15 -25.92
C VAL A 571 3.67 11.97 -26.75
N GLY A 572 2.50 11.44 -26.38
CA GLY A 572 1.90 10.25 -26.96
C GLY A 572 2.27 8.94 -26.25
N SER A 573 3.28 8.95 -25.36
CA SER A 573 3.57 7.81 -24.48
C SER A 573 2.38 7.47 -23.59
N LYS A 574 2.24 6.19 -23.21
CA LYS A 574 1.24 5.75 -22.24
C LYS A 574 1.90 5.42 -20.92
N VAL A 575 1.30 5.83 -19.82
CA VAL A 575 1.83 5.60 -18.47
C VAL A 575 0.74 5.02 -17.59
N PRO A 576 1.01 3.93 -16.84
CA PRO A 576 0.09 3.45 -15.84
C PRO A 576 0.03 4.43 -14.65
N CYS A 577 -1.19 4.82 -14.28
CA CYS A 577 -1.47 5.77 -13.22
C CYS A 577 -2.59 5.24 -12.31
N ALA A 578 -2.50 5.46 -11.01
CA ALA A 578 -3.59 5.18 -10.07
C ALA A 578 -3.86 6.41 -9.19
N VAL A 579 -5.14 6.73 -8.95
CA VAL A 579 -5.53 7.83 -8.05
C VAL A 579 -5.22 7.42 -6.61
N VAL A 580 -4.66 8.36 -5.85
CA VAL A 580 -4.37 8.23 -4.42
C VAL A 580 -5.11 9.35 -3.70
N CYS A 581 -5.90 8.98 -2.71
CA CYS A 581 -6.64 9.92 -1.88
C CYS A 581 -5.66 10.90 -1.22
N GLY A 582 -5.92 12.20 -1.39
CA GLY A 582 -5.16 13.27 -0.77
C GLY A 582 -5.34 13.32 0.75
N THR A 583 -4.41 13.97 1.43
CA THR A 583 -4.50 14.27 2.87
C THR A 583 -5.04 15.67 3.14
N PHE A 584 -5.28 16.48 2.10
CA PHE A 584 -5.77 17.84 2.24
C PHE A 584 -7.19 17.87 2.81
N GLN A 585 -7.38 18.60 3.90
CA GLN A 585 -8.70 18.92 4.44
C GLN A 585 -9.10 20.33 4.02
N PHE A 586 -10.28 20.46 3.41
CA PHE A 586 -10.81 21.75 2.99
C PHE A 586 -11.77 22.32 4.02
N PRO A 587 -11.91 23.66 4.08
CA PRO A 587 -13.01 24.28 4.79
C PRO A 587 -14.36 23.74 4.34
N LYS A 588 -15.35 23.73 5.25
CA LYS A 588 -16.69 23.22 4.96
C LYS A 588 -17.48 24.11 3.99
N ASP A 589 -17.11 25.38 3.89
CA ASP A 589 -17.73 26.38 3.03
C ASP A 589 -16.71 27.05 2.12
N ASP A 590 -17.19 27.62 1.02
CA ASP A 590 -16.35 28.25 0.00
C ASP A 590 -15.86 29.65 0.38
N VAL A 591 -16.41 30.26 1.44
CA VAL A 591 -16.15 31.66 1.83
C VAL A 591 -15.08 31.81 2.91
N THR A 592 -14.69 30.70 3.53
CA THR A 592 -13.60 30.66 4.51
C THR A 592 -12.29 31.14 3.88
N PRO A 593 -11.60 32.13 4.48
CA PRO A 593 -10.28 32.57 4.06
C PRO A 593 -9.25 31.44 4.09
N MET A 594 -8.38 31.37 3.09
CA MET A 594 -7.33 30.36 3.01
C MET A 594 -5.94 31.00 2.92
N VAL A 595 -5.00 30.48 3.71
CA VAL A 595 -3.58 30.79 3.60
C VAL A 595 -2.87 29.53 3.13
N MET A 596 -2.24 29.62 1.97
CA MET A 596 -1.55 28.51 1.34
C MET A 596 -0.05 28.79 1.33
N VAL A 597 0.77 27.80 1.72
CA VAL A 597 2.23 27.91 1.69
C VAL A 597 2.77 26.81 0.79
N GLY A 598 3.45 27.19 -0.29
CA GLY A 598 3.98 26.26 -1.29
C GLY A 598 5.41 26.60 -1.68
N LEU A 599 6.33 25.68 -1.43
CA LEU A 599 7.73 25.82 -1.82
C LEU A 599 8.00 25.02 -3.11
N GLY A 600 8.46 25.68 -4.17
CA GLY A 600 8.75 25.08 -5.47
C GLY A 600 7.58 24.25 -6.01
N THR A 601 7.78 22.94 -6.19
CA THR A 601 6.73 22.02 -6.67
C THR A 601 5.55 21.86 -5.70
N GLY A 602 5.68 22.31 -4.45
CA GLY A 602 4.56 22.39 -3.50
C GLY A 602 3.42 23.31 -3.96
N ILE A 603 3.63 24.08 -5.03
CA ILE A 603 2.59 24.87 -5.69
C ILE A 603 1.58 24.01 -6.48
N ALA A 604 1.88 22.74 -6.78
CA ALA A 604 0.99 21.85 -7.52
C ALA A 604 -0.45 21.83 -6.96
N PRO A 605 -0.69 21.40 -5.71
CA PRO A 605 -2.04 21.39 -5.16
C PRO A 605 -2.64 22.80 -5.10
N ILE A 606 -1.85 23.84 -4.81
CA ILE A 606 -2.32 25.23 -4.76
C ILE A 606 -2.86 25.68 -6.12
N ARG A 607 -2.18 25.32 -7.22
CA ARG A 607 -2.65 25.60 -8.58
C ARG A 607 -4.00 24.95 -8.85
N SER A 608 -4.21 23.70 -8.43
CA SER A 608 -5.53 23.05 -8.55
C SER A 608 -6.61 23.83 -7.79
N PHE A 609 -6.29 24.41 -6.62
CA PHE A 609 -7.25 25.16 -5.81
C PHE A 609 -7.62 26.50 -6.46
N MET A 610 -6.68 27.14 -7.17
CA MET A 610 -6.98 28.32 -7.98
C MET A 610 -7.93 27.99 -9.12
N GLN A 611 -7.72 26.86 -9.79
CA GLN A 611 -8.61 26.38 -10.86
C GLN A 611 -10.03 26.07 -10.32
N ASP A 612 -10.15 25.44 -9.15
CA ASP A 612 -11.43 25.23 -8.47
C ASP A 612 -12.14 26.56 -8.16
N LYS A 613 -11.43 27.55 -7.60
CA LYS A 613 -12.02 28.87 -7.32
C LYS A 613 -12.45 29.58 -8.60
N LEU A 614 -11.67 29.52 -9.68
CA LEU A 614 -12.08 30.04 -11.00
C LEU A 614 -13.36 29.35 -11.50
N TYR A 615 -13.42 28.03 -11.41
CA TYR A 615 -14.61 27.27 -11.79
C TYR A 615 -15.83 27.73 -10.96
N LYS A 616 -15.69 27.82 -9.63
CA LYS A 616 -16.74 28.33 -8.73
C LYS A 616 -17.20 29.74 -9.09
N LYS A 617 -16.26 30.66 -9.36
CA LYS A 617 -16.56 32.02 -9.83
C LYS A 617 -17.37 32.00 -11.13
N SER A 618 -17.00 31.15 -12.09
CA SER A 618 -17.74 31.01 -13.37
C SER A 618 -19.19 30.53 -13.18
N ARG A 619 -19.48 29.87 -12.06
CA ARG A 619 -20.81 29.40 -11.66
C ARG A 619 -21.57 30.39 -10.76
N GLY A 620 -21.00 31.56 -10.49
CA GLY A 620 -21.58 32.56 -9.59
C GLY A 620 -21.46 32.20 -8.10
N ILE A 621 -20.65 31.20 -7.75
CA ILE A 621 -20.40 30.81 -6.35
C ILE A 621 -19.36 31.78 -5.78
N LYS A 622 -19.70 32.40 -4.65
CA LYS A 622 -18.78 33.30 -3.93
C LYS A 622 -17.71 32.49 -3.22
N THR A 623 -16.46 32.88 -3.39
CA THR A 623 -15.31 32.26 -2.71
C THR A 623 -14.61 33.26 -1.79
N GLY A 624 -14.06 32.77 -0.69
CA GLY A 624 -13.30 33.55 0.28
C GLY A 624 -11.94 34.00 -0.26
N PRO A 625 -11.29 34.98 0.41
CA PRO A 625 -9.96 35.42 0.04
C PRO A 625 -8.94 34.29 0.18
N MET A 626 -7.89 34.34 -0.65
CA MET A 626 -6.81 33.36 -0.62
C MET A 626 -5.47 34.07 -0.79
N VAL A 627 -4.57 33.85 0.17
CA VAL A 627 -3.19 34.34 0.11
C VAL A 627 -2.27 33.15 -0.11
N VAL A 628 -1.34 33.27 -1.05
CA VAL A 628 -0.34 32.24 -1.34
C VAL A 628 1.04 32.78 -0.98
N PHE A 629 1.73 32.09 -0.09
CA PHE A 629 3.16 32.26 0.14
C PHE A 629 3.91 31.29 -0.77
N TYR A 630 4.63 31.82 -1.75
CA TYR A 630 5.39 31.03 -2.71
C TYR A 630 6.88 31.17 -2.46
N GLY A 631 7.57 30.05 -2.22
CA GLY A 631 9.02 30.04 -2.06
C GLY A 631 9.72 29.37 -3.23
N CYS A 632 10.71 30.03 -3.82
CA CYS A 632 11.60 29.44 -4.83
C CYS A 632 13.02 30.01 -4.73
N ARG A 633 13.95 29.49 -5.54
CA ARG A 633 15.34 29.97 -5.48
C ARG A 633 15.49 31.38 -6.04
N HIS A 634 15.16 31.56 -7.31
CA HIS A 634 15.17 32.84 -8.01
C HIS A 634 13.80 33.09 -8.62
N GLU A 635 13.30 34.31 -8.54
CA GLU A 635 11.99 34.64 -9.13
C GLU A 635 12.00 34.43 -10.65
N LYS A 636 13.07 34.88 -11.33
CA LYS A 636 13.15 34.90 -12.79
C LYS A 636 13.11 33.50 -13.40
N GLU A 637 13.82 32.54 -12.79
CA GLU A 637 13.95 31.19 -13.31
C GLU A 637 12.91 30.22 -12.73
N GLU A 638 12.47 30.39 -11.49
CA GLU A 638 11.62 29.43 -10.76
C GLU A 638 10.24 29.96 -10.34
N LEU A 639 9.79 31.14 -10.76
CA LEU A 639 8.38 31.53 -10.62
C LEU A 639 7.50 30.74 -11.60
N LEU A 640 7.19 29.49 -11.22
CA LEU A 640 6.40 28.54 -12.00
C LEU A 640 5.01 29.13 -12.28
N TYR A 641 4.50 28.99 -13.50
CA TYR A 641 3.17 29.48 -13.90
C TYR A 641 2.96 31.00 -13.69
N LYS A 642 4.01 31.82 -13.81
CA LYS A 642 3.98 33.29 -13.63
C LYS A 642 2.75 33.99 -14.21
N GLU A 643 2.38 33.66 -15.44
CA GLU A 643 1.24 34.29 -16.11
C GLU A 643 -0.12 33.84 -15.58
N GLU A 644 -0.24 32.61 -15.05
CA GLU A 644 -1.46 32.15 -14.39
C GLU A 644 -1.69 32.91 -13.07
N TRP A 645 -0.63 33.14 -12.27
CA TRP A 645 -0.77 33.87 -11.01
C TRP A 645 -1.26 35.30 -11.22
N LYS A 646 -0.69 36.02 -12.19
CA LYS A 646 -1.17 37.37 -12.58
C LYS A 646 -2.63 37.35 -13.01
N MET A 647 -3.03 36.30 -13.73
CA MET A 647 -4.43 36.13 -14.15
C MET A 647 -5.34 35.89 -12.94
N TYR A 648 -4.95 35.04 -11.98
CA TYR A 648 -5.73 34.80 -10.77
C TYR A 648 -5.90 36.08 -9.92
N GLU A 649 -4.87 36.92 -9.81
CA GLU A 649 -4.96 38.22 -9.10
C GLU A 649 -5.90 39.18 -9.82
N LYS A 650 -5.76 39.31 -11.15
CA LYS A 650 -6.61 40.16 -11.97
C LYS A 650 -8.09 39.75 -11.90
N GLU A 651 -8.35 38.45 -11.84
CA GLU A 651 -9.69 37.89 -11.68
C GLU A 651 -10.19 37.94 -10.21
N GLY A 652 -9.40 38.46 -9.27
CA GLY A 652 -9.77 38.52 -7.85
C GLY A 652 -9.96 37.14 -7.19
N ILE A 653 -9.39 36.09 -7.81
CA ILE A 653 -9.35 34.72 -7.26
C ILE A 653 -8.24 34.60 -6.23
N LEU A 654 -7.07 35.18 -6.55
CA LEU A 654 -5.94 35.29 -5.66
C LEU A 654 -5.95 36.68 -5.02
N THR A 655 -5.93 36.72 -3.69
CA THR A 655 -5.88 37.99 -2.95
C THR A 655 -4.48 38.58 -2.95
N ALA A 656 -3.45 37.73 -2.80
CA ALA A 656 -2.05 38.14 -2.92
C ALA A 656 -1.15 36.91 -3.14
N LEU A 657 -0.19 37.04 -4.06
CA LEU A 657 0.99 36.17 -4.11
C LEU A 657 2.16 36.82 -3.36
N VAL A 658 2.58 36.22 -2.26
CA VAL A 658 3.74 36.68 -1.47
C VAL A 658 4.93 35.79 -1.78
N GLY A 659 5.89 36.32 -2.54
CA GLY A 659 7.13 35.62 -2.91
C GLY A 659 8.17 35.65 -1.78
N ALA A 660 8.83 34.52 -1.56
CA ALA A 660 10.03 34.38 -0.74
C ALA A 660 11.14 33.74 -1.59
N PHE A 661 12.06 34.57 -2.08
CA PHE A 661 13.13 34.14 -2.96
C PHE A 661 14.41 33.88 -2.16
N GLN A 662 15.00 32.69 -2.29
CA GLN A 662 16.20 32.33 -1.55
C GLN A 662 17.43 33.15 -1.99
N PHE A 663 17.43 33.54 -3.25
CA PHE A 663 18.46 34.34 -3.89
C PHE A 663 17.77 35.46 -4.69
N ASP A 664 18.45 36.60 -4.81
CA ASP A 664 17.99 37.75 -5.59
C ASP A 664 17.79 37.42 -7.08
#